data_AF-A0A9E2JDP5-F1
#
_entry.id   AF-A0A9E2JDP5-F1
#
_cell.length_a   1.000
_cell.length_b   1.000
_cell.length_c   1.000
_cell.angle_alpha   90.00
_cell.angle_beta   90.00
_cell.angle_gamma   90.00
#
_symmetry.space_group_name_H-M   'P 1'
#
loop_
_entity.id
_entity.type
_entity.pdbx_description
1 polymer ?
#
loop_
_entity_poly.entity_id
_entity_poly.type
_entity_poly.pdbx_seq_one_letter_code
_entity_poly.pdbx_strand_id
1 'polypeptide(L)'
;MLIPEDMRSWWGWGRTDVVPPSAEGLMAFLRRHISPWPAPRGPIPTLDSIILRPADMPPELTAALVRIVGTGNVRADRRTRVLHAVGRGYRDLIRLRLGQVPSPPDAVVYPENHEQVLGILDVARTFQAAVVPFGGGSSVVGGVELPETVRPNICLDLTRMNRLLSLSPRNLTARFQAGIAGPDLEAALNRDGFTLGHFPQSFEFSTLGGWIATRGAGQKSARYGKIEDMVLSLRAAFPGGELNTPATPAAAAGGDLAALLIGSEGSLAVITEAEVKIRPLPEAEWFDSWLFPVFEAGLEAVRKLAATGEPPATLRLSDLLETQALFSEAARQKTSSAQRFFFEQIVPRYLGWRGLFLDKACLALAGGEGSPRQIRRERREAGRIFRAHGGVRVGSAPARTWHETRYTSPYLRDVMIDGGLLIETLETACLWESLPDLYARVGKVLRDALDWEGATGLVMAHLSHVYPEGGNLYFTFFAPRIEGHEEAQWLRAKQAATRTIVENGGALSHHHGVGRDHKPWFDRYWGRDLADLFRSAKTRLDPQGLLNPGVITDPDLNALAPLEATRPFSPALRGSNLEAFQGSLYDLLVVGGGIVGAGVAWDASLRGLSVALIEKDDFGSGTSGKSSRMIHGGLRYLKSGDFRLVRESLGERRNLMRIAPHLVKGIPFVFPIYKDQGDSRTVINLGLWGYDTLAGSKKNLPPHESLTAEQTLEMEPRLIREGLEGGLVYYDGLTDDARLTLETVKAATRYGAATANHVELIGMEVLPDRMTARVLDRITSKTWEVSARAVVNATGVWSDRIRIVVQPDARALLRPAKGIHIVFPRKLKPISQVIILKGADDRPLFAVPSGDMVYVGTTDQDYRGNLDEVHAEPDEVEYLVDAVNRSITGPPLTRDQVAIAWAGVRPLVASGKSGQTKDISREHDIRVEADRLVTVSGGKLTTFRIMAAQTVDHVCQILKKTDLPPAPTDLLHLGQPRAVPEKQDPDRLPGRAVERLRDKYGPQTENILLLARSPLLASTLDTETGLTAAEVCWSVQGEMAMTLTDAMVRRLGLTYTTPDGGRESAPKVARIMAGILGWDEEEFRKQLAAYQELLERETAFLRG
;
A
#
# COMPACT_ATOMS: atom_id res chain seq x y z
N MET A 1 19.85 -35.54 2.43
CA MET A 1 19.03 -35.97 1.29
C MET A 1 17.72 -35.24 1.42
N LEU A 2 17.29 -34.52 0.38
CA LEU A 2 15.95 -33.94 0.35
C LEU A 2 14.91 -35.07 0.45
N ILE A 3 13.97 -34.90 1.37
CA ILE A 3 12.85 -35.85 1.53
C ILE A 3 11.93 -35.68 0.32
N PRO A 4 11.62 -36.75 -0.41
CA PRO A 4 10.68 -36.70 -1.52
C PRO A 4 9.33 -36.08 -1.12
N GLU A 5 8.76 -35.22 -1.97
CA GLU A 5 7.50 -34.51 -1.69
C GLU A 5 6.31 -35.44 -1.46
N ASP A 6 6.32 -36.61 -2.09
CA ASP A 6 5.33 -37.68 -1.93
C ASP A 6 5.41 -38.34 -0.55
N MET A 7 6.59 -38.36 0.07
CA MET A 7 6.81 -38.85 1.44
C MET A 7 6.54 -37.80 2.52
N ARG A 8 6.54 -36.50 2.19
CA ARG A 8 6.18 -35.43 3.15
C ARG A 8 4.70 -35.45 3.48
N SER A 9 4.38 -35.31 4.77
CA SER A 9 3.00 -35.13 5.21
C SER A 9 2.48 -33.75 4.78
N TRP A 10 1.41 -33.73 3.99
CA TRP A 10 0.73 -32.50 3.59
C TRP A 10 -0.25 -31.99 4.65
N TRP A 11 -0.69 -32.86 5.55
CA TRP A 11 -1.66 -32.56 6.61
C TRP A 11 -1.02 -32.46 8.00
N GLY A 12 0.28 -32.75 8.13
CA GLY A 12 0.96 -32.95 9.41
C GLY A 12 2.45 -32.63 9.38
N TRP A 13 3.15 -33.07 10.40
CA TRP A 13 4.59 -32.97 10.55
C TRP A 13 5.34 -34.08 9.83
N GLY A 14 6.50 -33.71 9.27
CA GLY A 14 7.50 -34.66 8.81
C GLY A 14 7.05 -35.58 7.68
N ARG A 15 7.38 -36.87 7.80
CA ARG A 15 7.13 -37.91 6.78
C ARG A 15 5.92 -38.78 7.12
N THR A 16 5.19 -39.24 6.10
CA THR A 16 4.01 -40.09 6.26
C THR A 16 4.31 -41.55 6.62
N ASP A 17 5.54 -42.00 6.42
CA ASP A 17 5.98 -43.37 6.73
C ASP A 17 6.57 -43.52 8.15
N VAL A 18 6.70 -42.42 8.89
CA VAL A 18 7.17 -42.45 10.27
C VAL A 18 6.01 -42.79 11.19
N VAL A 19 6.15 -43.88 11.95
CA VAL A 19 5.20 -44.26 12.99
C VAL A 19 5.44 -43.38 14.21
N PRO A 20 4.43 -42.61 14.69
CA PRO A 20 4.57 -41.81 15.91
C PRO A 20 4.94 -42.70 17.10
N PRO A 21 5.76 -42.22 18.04
CA PRO A 21 6.09 -42.99 19.24
C PRO A 21 4.84 -43.23 20.08
N SER A 22 4.80 -44.38 20.78
CA SER A 22 3.79 -44.63 21.81
C SER A 22 3.88 -43.56 22.90
N ALA A 23 2.73 -43.06 23.34
CA ALA A 23 2.60 -42.03 24.36
C ALA A 23 1.46 -42.33 25.35
N GLU A 24 1.25 -43.61 25.65
CA GLU A 24 0.15 -44.05 26.50
C GLU A 24 0.17 -43.42 27.90
N GLY A 25 1.37 -43.23 28.47
CA GLY A 25 1.53 -42.64 29.79
C GLY A 25 1.18 -41.15 29.78
N LEU A 26 1.63 -40.44 28.74
CA LEU A 26 1.24 -39.04 28.53
C LEU A 26 -0.27 -38.90 28.29
N MET A 27 -0.87 -39.72 27.43
CA MET A 27 -2.33 -39.67 27.18
C MET A 27 -3.13 -39.98 28.45
N ALA A 28 -2.68 -40.93 29.27
CA ALA A 28 -3.30 -41.22 30.57
C ALA A 28 -3.15 -40.05 31.55
N PHE A 29 -2.04 -39.32 31.52
CA PHE A 29 -1.83 -38.11 32.30
C PHE A 29 -2.77 -36.99 31.85
N LEU A 30 -2.87 -36.73 30.55
CA LEU A 30 -3.75 -35.70 29.98
C LEU A 30 -5.23 -35.97 30.32
N ARG A 31 -5.69 -37.23 30.24
CA ARG A 31 -7.07 -37.62 30.60
C ARG A 31 -7.48 -37.29 32.03
N ARG A 32 -6.52 -37.18 32.95
CA ARG A 32 -6.79 -36.81 34.35
C ARG A 32 -6.90 -35.30 34.56
N HIS A 33 -6.36 -34.50 33.65
CA HIS A 33 -6.24 -33.04 33.81
C HIS A 33 -7.09 -32.24 32.82
N ILE A 34 -7.61 -32.89 31.78
CA ILE A 34 -8.45 -32.29 30.74
C ILE A 34 -9.86 -32.84 30.89
N SER A 35 -10.86 -31.95 30.95
CA SER A 35 -12.27 -32.31 31.09
C SER A 35 -13.16 -31.33 30.32
N PRO A 36 -14.19 -31.79 29.58
CA PRO A 36 -14.43 -33.19 29.24
C PRO A 36 -13.34 -33.72 28.31
N TRP A 37 -13.14 -35.04 28.27
CA TRP A 37 -12.24 -35.62 27.26
C TRP A 37 -12.90 -35.54 25.88
N PRO A 38 -12.23 -34.98 24.85
CA PRO A 38 -12.85 -34.76 23.55
C PRO A 38 -13.10 -36.06 22.79
N ALA A 39 -14.10 -36.03 21.91
CA ALA A 39 -14.26 -37.05 20.88
C ALA A 39 -13.14 -36.90 19.83
N PRO A 40 -12.62 -38.01 19.27
CA PRO A 40 -11.71 -37.95 18.13
C PRO A 40 -12.32 -37.21 16.95
N ARG A 41 -11.47 -36.56 16.14
CA ARG A 41 -11.90 -35.94 14.89
C ARG A 41 -12.35 -37.01 13.89
N GLY A 42 -13.18 -36.60 12.92
CA GLY A 42 -13.41 -37.38 11.70
C GLY A 42 -12.12 -37.63 10.89
N PRO A 43 -12.19 -38.42 9.81
CA PRO A 43 -11.01 -38.77 9.00
C PRO A 43 -10.35 -37.54 8.37
N ILE A 44 -9.04 -37.59 8.11
CA ILE A 44 -8.35 -36.55 7.34
C ILE A 44 -8.92 -36.57 5.91
N PRO A 45 -9.32 -35.42 5.33
CA PRO A 45 -9.82 -35.38 3.96
C PRO A 45 -8.75 -35.89 2.99
N THR A 46 -9.19 -36.51 1.90
CA THR A 46 -8.27 -36.88 0.82
C THR A 46 -7.78 -35.60 0.12
N LEU A 47 -6.57 -35.63 -0.43
CA LEU A 47 -6.04 -34.49 -1.19
C LEU A 47 -6.97 -34.11 -2.35
N ASP A 48 -7.60 -35.10 -2.98
CA ASP A 48 -8.56 -34.89 -4.08
C ASP A 48 -9.88 -34.25 -3.64
N SER A 49 -10.25 -34.36 -2.36
CA SER A 49 -11.42 -33.68 -1.79
C SER A 49 -11.16 -32.22 -1.39
N ILE A 50 -9.90 -31.78 -1.34
CA ILE A 50 -9.58 -30.37 -1.04
C ILE A 50 -9.93 -29.51 -2.24
N ILE A 51 -10.85 -28.57 -2.04
CA ILE A 51 -11.23 -27.59 -3.06
C ILE A 51 -10.20 -26.46 -3.02
N LEU A 52 -9.38 -26.36 -4.06
CA LEU A 52 -8.49 -25.23 -4.27
C LEU A 52 -9.07 -24.30 -5.32
N ARG A 53 -8.88 -22.99 -5.11
CA ARG A 53 -9.02 -22.03 -6.19
C ARG A 53 -8.06 -22.39 -7.36
N PRO A 54 -8.44 -22.15 -8.62
CA PRO A 54 -7.53 -22.27 -9.75
C PRO A 54 -6.27 -21.43 -9.54
N ALA A 55 -5.16 -21.88 -10.11
CA ALA A 55 -3.93 -21.09 -10.14
C ALA A 55 -4.12 -19.91 -11.11
N ASP A 56 -3.85 -18.72 -10.63
CA ASP A 56 -3.89 -17.47 -11.39
C ASP A 56 -2.48 -17.14 -11.90
N MET A 57 -2.07 -17.82 -12.97
CA MET A 57 -0.73 -17.70 -13.55
C MET A 57 -0.83 -17.29 -15.03
N PRO A 58 -0.58 -16.02 -15.38
CA PRO A 58 -0.50 -15.59 -16.77
C PRO A 58 0.49 -16.46 -17.58
N PRO A 59 0.18 -16.84 -18.83
CA PRO A 59 1.08 -17.62 -19.67
C PRO A 59 2.46 -16.98 -19.83
N GLU A 60 2.53 -15.65 -19.91
CA GLU A 60 3.74 -14.87 -20.05
C GLU A 60 4.61 -14.93 -18.79
N LEU A 61 3.98 -14.81 -17.61
CA LEU A 61 4.64 -14.97 -16.33
C LEU A 61 5.21 -16.39 -16.20
N THR A 62 4.41 -17.40 -16.51
CA THR A 62 4.83 -18.80 -16.48
C THR A 62 6.02 -19.04 -17.42
N ALA A 63 5.94 -18.56 -18.66
CA ALA A 63 7.02 -18.69 -19.63
C ALA A 63 8.30 -17.97 -19.17
N ALA A 64 8.18 -16.79 -18.54
CA ALA A 64 9.33 -16.06 -18.00
C ALA A 64 10.02 -16.82 -16.86
N LEU A 65 9.25 -17.36 -15.92
CA LEU A 65 9.80 -18.18 -14.82
C LEU A 65 10.44 -19.46 -15.36
N VAL A 66 9.80 -20.14 -16.32
CA VAL A 66 10.35 -21.34 -16.96
C VAL A 66 11.67 -21.05 -17.68
N ARG A 67 11.85 -19.87 -18.28
CA ARG A 67 13.14 -19.50 -18.88
C ARG A 67 14.26 -19.35 -17.83
N ILE A 68 13.93 -18.97 -16.60
CA ILE A 68 14.90 -18.76 -15.53
C ILE A 68 15.28 -20.09 -14.86
N VAL A 69 14.28 -20.88 -14.46
CA VAL A 69 14.51 -22.08 -13.65
C VAL A 69 14.31 -23.40 -14.41
N GLY A 70 13.76 -23.39 -15.62
CA GLY A 70 13.39 -24.59 -16.37
C GLY A 70 11.99 -25.11 -16.03
N THR A 71 11.42 -25.90 -16.96
CA THR A 71 10.00 -26.33 -16.90
C THR A 71 9.67 -27.17 -15.66
N GLY A 72 10.58 -28.03 -15.21
CA GLY A 72 10.38 -28.88 -14.03
C GLY A 72 10.40 -28.14 -12.68
N ASN A 73 10.75 -26.85 -12.70
CA ASN A 73 10.99 -26.04 -11.51
C ASN A 73 9.92 -24.96 -11.29
N VAL A 74 8.86 -24.96 -12.10
CA VAL A 74 7.64 -24.17 -11.90
C VAL A 74 6.48 -25.15 -11.75
N ARG A 75 5.91 -25.25 -10.56
CA ARG A 75 4.92 -26.28 -10.19
C ARG A 75 3.62 -25.64 -9.71
N ALA A 76 2.50 -26.07 -10.29
CA ALA A 76 1.16 -25.62 -9.91
C ALA A 76 0.19 -26.78 -9.65
N ASP A 77 0.70 -28.02 -9.51
CA ASP A 77 -0.12 -29.18 -9.16
C ASP A 77 -0.65 -29.08 -7.73
N ARG A 78 -1.78 -29.75 -7.50
CA ARG A 78 -2.54 -29.67 -6.25
C ARG A 78 -1.69 -30.00 -5.02
N ARG A 79 -0.93 -31.10 -5.06
CA ARG A 79 -0.13 -31.55 -3.92
C ARG A 79 0.91 -30.51 -3.54
N THR A 80 1.64 -30.03 -4.54
CA THR A 80 2.69 -29.03 -4.35
C THR A 80 2.11 -27.75 -3.78
N ARG A 81 0.98 -27.27 -4.30
CA ARG A 81 0.30 -26.07 -3.78
C ARG A 81 -0.14 -26.24 -2.31
N VAL A 82 -0.72 -27.38 -1.94
CA VAL A 82 -1.14 -27.65 -0.55
C VAL A 82 0.05 -27.73 0.41
N LEU A 83 1.12 -28.42 0.04
CA LEU A 83 2.32 -28.58 0.86
C LEU A 83 2.98 -27.24 1.24
N HIS A 84 2.81 -26.23 0.38
CA HIS A 84 3.43 -24.91 0.47
C HIS A 84 2.46 -23.79 0.89
N ALA A 85 1.22 -24.13 1.24
CA ALA A 85 0.20 -23.12 1.56
C ALA A 85 0.32 -22.56 2.99
N VAL A 86 0.76 -23.37 3.95
CA VAL A 86 0.74 -23.05 5.39
C VAL A 86 1.95 -23.63 6.12
N GLY A 87 2.17 -23.14 7.35
CA GLY A 87 3.20 -23.63 8.27
C GLY A 87 2.84 -24.95 8.95
N ARG A 88 3.33 -25.13 10.18
CA ARG A 88 3.15 -26.32 11.03
C ARG A 88 2.73 -25.96 12.46
N GLY A 89 2.13 -24.79 12.69
CA GLY A 89 1.47 -24.45 13.95
C GLY A 89 0.12 -25.16 14.11
N TYR A 90 -0.51 -25.11 15.29
CA TYR A 90 -1.80 -25.77 15.50
C TYR A 90 -2.87 -25.26 14.51
N ARG A 91 -2.97 -23.93 14.36
CA ARG A 91 -3.90 -23.25 13.44
C ARG A 91 -3.75 -23.75 12.00
N ASP A 92 -2.51 -23.92 11.53
CA ASP A 92 -2.24 -24.42 10.18
C ASP A 92 -2.74 -25.86 10.02
N LEU A 93 -2.40 -26.72 10.98
CA LEU A 93 -2.65 -28.16 10.90
C LEU A 93 -4.12 -28.53 11.10
N ILE A 94 -4.86 -27.78 11.91
CA ILE A 94 -6.30 -28.00 12.07
C ILE A 94 -7.05 -27.59 10.80
N ARG A 95 -6.68 -26.47 10.15
CA ARG A 95 -7.26 -26.05 8.86
C ARG A 95 -7.06 -27.12 7.78
N LEU A 96 -5.85 -27.67 7.64
CA LEU A 96 -5.57 -28.75 6.69
C LEU A 96 -6.43 -30.00 6.96
N ARG A 97 -6.62 -30.35 8.24
CA ARG A 97 -7.49 -31.46 8.66
C ARG A 97 -8.98 -31.21 8.45
N LEU A 98 -9.39 -29.95 8.35
CA LEU A 98 -10.75 -29.55 7.97
C LEU A 98 -10.90 -29.36 6.45
N GLY A 99 -9.84 -29.61 5.67
CA GLY A 99 -9.84 -29.42 4.22
C GLY A 99 -9.81 -27.95 3.78
N GLN A 100 -9.45 -27.05 4.70
CA GLN A 100 -9.43 -25.61 4.50
C GLN A 100 -8.03 -25.17 4.08
N VAL A 101 -7.90 -24.71 2.84
CA VAL A 101 -6.67 -24.13 2.30
C VAL A 101 -7.03 -22.75 1.71
N PRO A 102 -7.09 -21.69 2.54
CA PRO A 102 -7.59 -20.39 2.11
C PRO A 102 -6.66 -19.72 1.09
N SER A 103 -5.34 -19.81 1.31
CA SER A 103 -4.32 -19.12 0.51
C SER A 103 -3.33 -20.08 -0.18
N PRO A 104 -3.77 -20.98 -1.08
CA PRO A 104 -2.82 -21.81 -1.82
C PRO A 104 -1.98 -20.92 -2.76
N PRO A 105 -0.68 -21.18 -2.93
CA PRO A 105 0.15 -20.47 -3.90
C PRO A 105 -0.38 -20.67 -5.32
N ASP A 106 -0.25 -19.70 -6.20
CA ASP A 106 -0.57 -19.86 -7.63
C ASP A 106 0.48 -20.74 -8.34
N ALA A 107 1.75 -20.58 -7.95
CA ALA A 107 2.83 -21.48 -8.33
C ALA A 107 3.89 -21.61 -7.23
N VAL A 108 4.61 -22.73 -7.24
CA VAL A 108 5.82 -22.95 -6.46
C VAL A 108 7.01 -22.99 -7.41
N VAL A 109 8.05 -22.20 -7.12
CA VAL A 109 9.23 -22.03 -7.97
C VAL A 109 10.48 -22.45 -7.22
N TYR A 110 11.31 -23.29 -7.83
CA TYR A 110 12.52 -23.88 -7.21
C TYR A 110 13.81 -23.37 -7.88
N PRO A 111 14.42 -22.29 -7.39
CA PRO A 111 15.75 -21.85 -7.81
C PRO A 111 16.86 -22.79 -7.29
N GLU A 112 17.99 -22.80 -7.99
CA GLU A 112 19.19 -23.60 -7.67
C GLU A 112 20.40 -22.73 -7.33
N ASN A 113 20.34 -21.43 -7.60
CA ASN A 113 21.40 -20.46 -7.32
C ASN A 113 20.84 -19.04 -7.09
N HIS A 114 21.72 -18.13 -6.67
CA HIS A 114 21.38 -16.74 -6.34
C HIS A 114 20.83 -15.97 -7.56
N GLU A 115 21.45 -16.18 -8.72
CA GLU A 115 21.12 -15.46 -9.95
C GLU A 115 19.70 -15.80 -10.44
N GLN A 116 19.26 -17.04 -10.25
CA GLN A 116 17.87 -17.44 -10.50
C GLN A 116 16.89 -16.76 -9.54
N VAL A 117 17.25 -16.59 -8.26
CA VAL A 117 16.41 -15.85 -7.30
C VAL A 117 16.23 -14.41 -7.75
N LEU A 118 17.31 -13.72 -8.15
CA LEU A 118 17.23 -12.36 -8.70
C LEU A 118 16.28 -12.29 -9.91
N GLY A 119 16.47 -13.19 -10.88
CA GLY A 119 15.61 -13.24 -12.06
C GLY A 119 14.13 -13.45 -11.73
N ILE A 120 13.82 -14.31 -10.75
CA ILE A 120 12.45 -14.55 -10.29
C ILE A 120 11.86 -13.29 -9.67
N LEU A 121 12.61 -12.59 -8.80
CA LEU A 121 12.14 -11.36 -8.16
C LEU A 121 11.93 -10.23 -9.17
N ASP A 122 12.79 -10.12 -10.19
CA ASP A 122 12.63 -9.15 -11.27
C ASP A 122 11.38 -9.41 -12.11
N VAL A 123 11.14 -10.67 -12.48
CA VAL A 123 9.92 -11.08 -13.17
C VAL A 123 8.69 -10.82 -12.29
N ALA A 124 8.74 -11.21 -11.01
CA ALA A 124 7.64 -10.98 -10.09
C ALA A 124 7.29 -9.49 -9.97
N ARG A 125 8.29 -8.60 -9.94
CA ARG A 125 8.11 -7.15 -9.97
C ARG A 125 7.39 -6.68 -11.24
N THR A 126 7.76 -7.19 -12.41
CA THR A 126 7.11 -6.83 -13.69
C THR A 126 5.64 -7.23 -13.72
N PHE A 127 5.31 -8.40 -13.16
CA PHE A 127 3.96 -8.94 -13.15
C PHE A 127 3.17 -8.64 -11.86
N GLN A 128 3.75 -7.82 -10.97
CA GLN A 128 3.19 -7.50 -9.64
C GLN A 128 2.80 -8.74 -8.83
N ALA A 129 3.58 -9.82 -8.96
CA ALA A 129 3.33 -11.08 -8.27
C ALA A 129 3.95 -11.06 -6.87
N ALA A 130 3.18 -11.45 -5.85
CA ALA A 130 3.73 -11.64 -4.51
C ALA A 130 4.69 -12.83 -4.49
N VAL A 131 5.79 -12.73 -3.74
CA VAL A 131 6.79 -13.79 -3.58
C VAL A 131 6.98 -14.07 -2.10
N VAL A 132 6.70 -15.30 -1.66
CA VAL A 132 6.91 -15.74 -0.28
C VAL A 132 8.08 -16.72 -0.25
N PRO A 133 9.23 -16.38 0.37
CA PRO A 133 10.34 -17.29 0.51
C PRO A 133 9.97 -18.49 1.39
N PHE A 134 10.37 -19.67 0.95
CA PHE A 134 10.06 -20.93 1.60
C PHE A 134 11.32 -21.78 1.68
N GLY A 135 11.47 -22.46 2.81
CA GLY A 135 12.52 -23.47 3.00
C GLY A 135 11.92 -24.75 3.52
N GLY A 136 11.89 -24.90 4.85
CA GLY A 136 11.36 -26.10 5.48
C GLY A 136 9.84 -26.16 5.62
N GLY A 137 9.15 -25.03 5.48
CA GLY A 137 7.73 -24.89 5.84
C GLY A 137 7.43 -25.06 7.33
N SER A 138 8.45 -25.06 8.20
CA SER A 138 8.31 -25.36 9.63
C SER A 138 7.89 -24.17 10.50
N SER A 139 7.40 -23.07 9.91
CA SER A 139 6.95 -21.89 10.67
C SER A 139 5.74 -22.26 11.53
N VAL A 140 5.65 -21.69 12.73
CA VAL A 140 4.54 -21.90 13.69
C VAL A 140 3.81 -20.59 14.02
N VAL A 141 4.04 -19.56 13.20
CA VAL A 141 3.49 -18.19 13.39
C VAL A 141 2.84 -17.65 12.11
N GLY A 142 2.48 -18.53 11.17
CA GLY A 142 1.96 -18.14 9.86
C GLY A 142 3.00 -17.44 8.96
N GLY A 143 4.30 -17.67 9.17
CA GLY A 143 5.37 -16.94 8.47
C GLY A 143 5.50 -17.24 6.97
N VAL A 144 4.96 -18.39 6.52
CA VAL A 144 5.02 -18.86 5.12
C VAL A 144 3.66 -18.89 4.42
N GLU A 145 2.60 -18.44 5.09
CA GLU A 145 1.25 -18.35 4.51
C GLU A 145 1.22 -17.22 3.47
N LEU A 146 0.59 -17.45 2.32
CA LEU A 146 0.51 -16.44 1.24
C LEU A 146 -0.65 -15.45 1.45
N PRO A 147 -0.55 -14.20 0.96
CA PRO A 147 -1.66 -13.25 1.00
C PRO A 147 -2.81 -13.70 0.08
N GLU A 148 -4.06 -13.60 0.54
CA GLU A 148 -5.23 -13.82 -0.34
C GLU A 148 -5.43 -12.67 -1.34
N THR A 149 -5.00 -11.47 -0.97
CA THR A 149 -5.36 -10.20 -1.61
C THR A 149 -4.44 -9.79 -2.76
N VAL A 150 -3.28 -10.44 -2.91
CA VAL A 150 -2.29 -10.13 -3.95
C VAL A 150 -2.10 -11.35 -4.83
N ARG A 151 -2.40 -11.22 -6.12
CA ARG A 151 -2.30 -12.27 -7.13
C ARG A 151 -1.70 -11.71 -8.44
N PRO A 152 -0.89 -12.48 -9.18
CA PRO A 152 -0.43 -13.85 -8.88
C PRO A 152 0.42 -13.93 -7.59
N ASN A 153 0.42 -15.07 -6.91
CA ASN A 153 1.32 -15.30 -5.77
C ASN A 153 2.19 -16.55 -5.92
N ILE A 154 3.48 -16.38 -5.63
CA ILE A 154 4.54 -17.35 -5.87
C ILE A 154 5.13 -17.75 -4.53
N CYS A 155 5.17 -19.05 -4.26
CA CYS A 155 6.00 -19.62 -3.21
C CYS A 155 7.39 -19.91 -3.79
N LEU A 156 8.42 -19.29 -3.24
CA LEU A 156 9.80 -19.44 -3.69
C LEU A 156 10.53 -20.45 -2.80
N ASP A 157 10.56 -21.71 -3.21
CA ASP A 157 11.15 -22.80 -2.43
C ASP A 157 12.67 -22.90 -2.68
N LEU A 158 13.45 -22.54 -1.67
CA LEU A 158 14.91 -22.49 -1.72
C LEU A 158 15.58 -23.86 -1.51
N THR A 159 14.86 -24.95 -1.22
CA THR A 159 15.44 -26.24 -0.79
C THR A 159 16.38 -26.89 -1.81
N ARG A 160 16.35 -26.47 -3.08
CA ARG A 160 17.34 -26.89 -4.09
C ARG A 160 18.66 -26.12 -4.04
N MET A 161 18.69 -24.97 -3.37
CA MET A 161 19.89 -24.22 -3.03
C MET A 161 20.52 -24.78 -1.75
N ASN A 162 21.10 -25.97 -1.81
CA ASN A 162 21.48 -26.76 -0.63
C ASN A 162 22.97 -27.16 -0.56
N ARG A 163 23.86 -26.42 -1.23
CA ARG A 163 25.29 -26.76 -1.32
C ARG A 163 26.15 -26.06 -0.26
N LEU A 164 27.19 -26.77 0.21
CA LEU A 164 28.38 -26.17 0.81
C LEU A 164 29.21 -25.53 -0.31
N LEU A 165 29.43 -24.22 -0.22
CA LEU A 165 30.15 -23.43 -1.23
C LEU A 165 31.64 -23.30 -0.89
N SER A 166 31.98 -23.13 0.39
CA SER A 166 33.37 -23.11 0.86
C SER A 166 33.48 -23.50 2.33
N LEU A 167 34.63 -24.09 2.69
CA LEU A 167 34.98 -24.45 4.07
C LEU A 167 36.39 -23.93 4.35
N SER A 168 36.55 -23.16 5.43
CA SER A 168 37.84 -22.65 5.91
C SER A 168 38.13 -23.17 7.32
N PRO A 169 38.85 -24.30 7.45
CA PRO A 169 39.30 -24.81 8.74
C PRO A 169 40.15 -23.80 9.52
N ARG A 170 40.94 -22.98 8.81
CA ARG A 170 41.81 -21.98 9.42
C ARG A 170 41.02 -20.82 10.04
N ASN A 171 39.98 -20.35 9.35
CA ASN A 171 39.16 -19.24 9.85
C ASN A 171 38.00 -19.73 10.74
N LEU A 172 37.76 -21.04 10.78
CA LEU A 172 36.59 -21.67 11.39
C LEU A 172 35.29 -21.08 10.82
N THR A 173 35.22 -21.02 9.48
CA THR A 173 34.01 -20.57 8.76
C THR A 173 33.64 -21.56 7.65
N ALA A 174 32.35 -21.57 7.31
CA ALA A 174 31.84 -22.28 6.16
C ALA A 174 30.72 -21.46 5.49
N ARG A 175 30.69 -21.44 4.16
CA ARG A 175 29.65 -20.77 3.39
C ARG A 175 28.73 -21.79 2.75
N PHE A 176 27.43 -21.59 2.92
CA PHE A 176 26.39 -22.46 2.39
C PHE A 176 25.37 -21.67 1.58
N GLN A 177 24.71 -22.34 0.64
CA GLN A 177 23.43 -21.90 0.13
C GLN A 177 22.35 -22.04 1.22
N ALA A 178 21.40 -21.11 1.25
CA ALA A 178 20.46 -20.93 2.35
C ALA A 178 19.40 -22.05 2.48
N GLY A 179 19.13 -22.80 1.41
CA GLY A 179 18.13 -23.88 1.42
C GLY A 179 18.60 -25.19 2.01
N ILE A 180 19.86 -25.30 2.44
CA ILE A 180 20.38 -26.52 3.04
C ILE A 180 19.65 -26.87 4.35
N ALA A 181 19.17 -28.11 4.47
CA ALA A 181 18.51 -28.62 5.66
C ALA A 181 19.52 -28.97 6.76
N GLY A 182 19.09 -28.95 8.03
CA GLY A 182 19.98 -29.19 9.16
C GLY A 182 20.82 -30.46 9.09
N PRO A 183 20.24 -31.65 8.84
CA PRO A 183 21.00 -32.90 8.70
C PRO A 183 22.05 -32.85 7.60
N ASP A 184 21.74 -32.19 6.48
CA ASP A 184 22.64 -32.10 5.33
C ASP A 184 23.79 -31.13 5.58
N LEU A 185 23.53 -30.02 6.29
CA LEU A 185 24.54 -29.08 6.74
C LEU A 185 25.52 -29.74 7.71
N GLU A 186 25.02 -30.37 8.76
CA GLU A 186 25.88 -31.05 9.75
C GLU A 186 26.62 -32.24 9.12
N ALA A 187 25.99 -33.01 8.23
CA ALA A 187 26.67 -34.08 7.50
C ALA A 187 27.80 -33.55 6.59
N ALA A 188 27.64 -32.36 5.99
CA ALA A 188 28.69 -31.74 5.20
C ALA A 188 29.88 -31.30 6.07
N LEU A 189 29.64 -30.70 7.24
CA LEU A 189 30.70 -30.27 8.16
C LEU A 189 31.40 -31.43 8.87
N ASN A 190 30.63 -32.45 9.30
CA ASN A 190 31.15 -33.57 10.08
C ASN A 190 32.18 -34.39 9.31
N ARG A 191 32.11 -34.41 7.97
CA ARG A 191 33.12 -35.08 7.11
C ARG A 191 34.53 -34.54 7.32
N ASP A 192 34.62 -33.25 7.63
CA ASP A 192 35.90 -32.55 7.86
C ASP A 192 36.15 -32.31 9.36
N GLY A 193 35.37 -32.93 10.25
CA GLY A 193 35.56 -32.84 11.69
C GLY A 193 35.05 -31.54 12.32
N PHE A 194 34.06 -30.89 11.70
CA PHE A 194 33.43 -29.66 12.20
C PHE A 194 31.93 -29.84 12.44
N THR A 195 31.35 -28.93 13.23
CA THR A 195 29.91 -28.80 13.46
C THR A 195 29.52 -27.33 13.49
N LEU A 196 28.27 -27.02 13.16
CA LEU A 196 27.69 -25.70 13.41
C LEU A 196 27.20 -25.60 14.86
N GLY A 197 26.65 -26.70 15.40
CA GLY A 197 26.13 -26.76 16.76
C GLY A 197 24.69 -26.23 16.88
N HIS A 198 24.00 -26.02 15.75
CA HIS A 198 22.66 -25.44 15.70
C HIS A 198 21.58 -26.53 15.53
N PHE A 199 20.99 -26.96 16.64
CA PHE A 199 20.02 -28.05 16.68
C PHE A 199 18.63 -27.59 17.16
N PRO A 200 17.85 -26.85 16.34
CA PRO A 200 16.47 -26.51 16.69
C PRO A 200 15.59 -27.76 16.71
N GLN A 201 14.42 -27.71 17.35
CA GLN A 201 13.50 -28.87 17.36
C GLN A 201 13.02 -29.26 15.95
N SER A 202 12.99 -28.30 15.03
CA SER A 202 12.65 -28.53 13.62
C SER A 202 13.83 -28.98 12.75
N PHE A 203 15.00 -29.27 13.33
CA PHE A 203 16.28 -29.50 12.64
C PHE A 203 16.18 -30.35 11.37
N GLU A 204 15.45 -31.46 11.42
CA GLU A 204 15.30 -32.40 10.29
C GLU A 204 14.61 -31.81 9.06
N PHE A 205 13.83 -30.74 9.23
CA PHE A 205 12.98 -30.17 8.19
C PHE A 205 13.20 -28.68 7.98
N SER A 206 13.86 -27.97 8.89
CA SER A 206 14.19 -26.55 8.74
C SER A 206 15.54 -26.34 8.05
N THR A 207 15.73 -25.13 7.51
CA THR A 207 16.87 -24.78 6.65
C THR A 207 17.67 -23.63 7.24
N LEU A 208 18.92 -23.48 6.83
CA LEU A 208 19.80 -22.39 7.27
C LEU A 208 19.17 -21.00 7.05
N GLY A 209 18.64 -20.73 5.86
CA GLY A 209 17.96 -19.48 5.53
C GLY A 209 16.72 -19.25 6.38
N GLY A 210 15.97 -20.30 6.66
CA GLY A 210 14.84 -20.25 7.59
C GLY A 210 15.27 -19.87 9.00
N TRP A 211 16.34 -20.48 9.53
CA TRP A 211 16.87 -20.14 10.85
C TRP A 211 17.26 -18.67 10.94
N ILE A 212 17.99 -18.17 9.94
CA ILE A 212 18.43 -16.77 9.89
C ILE A 212 17.21 -15.85 9.79
N ALA A 213 16.26 -16.15 8.90
CA ALA A 213 15.06 -15.34 8.69
C ALA A 213 14.16 -15.25 9.94
N THR A 214 14.19 -16.23 10.85
CA THR A 214 13.33 -16.26 12.05
C THR A 214 14.08 -16.10 13.37
N ARG A 215 15.39 -15.82 13.36
CA ARG A 215 16.26 -15.81 14.55
C ARG A 215 16.18 -17.11 15.36
N GLY A 216 16.21 -18.24 14.65
CA GLY A 216 16.09 -19.58 15.22
C GLY A 216 17.09 -19.83 16.35
N ALA A 217 16.65 -20.63 17.34
CA ALA A 217 17.47 -21.08 18.47
C ALA A 217 17.65 -22.60 18.43
N GLY A 218 18.87 -23.05 18.68
CA GLY A 218 19.19 -24.47 18.82
C GLY A 218 19.26 -24.88 20.30
N GLN A 219 18.97 -26.14 20.60
CA GLN A 219 18.98 -26.72 21.96
C GLN A 219 20.35 -26.66 22.66
N LYS A 220 21.41 -26.31 21.91
CA LYS A 220 22.79 -26.14 22.39
C LYS A 220 23.25 -24.67 22.41
N SER A 221 22.32 -23.70 22.32
CA SER A 221 22.65 -22.29 22.18
C SER A 221 23.45 -21.71 23.35
N ALA A 222 23.37 -22.32 24.54
CA ALA A 222 24.17 -21.90 25.70
C ALA A 222 25.69 -22.06 25.46
N ARG A 223 26.10 -22.95 24.54
CA ARG A 223 27.51 -23.15 24.14
C ARG A 223 27.86 -22.48 22.81
N TYR A 224 26.99 -22.60 21.81
CA TYR A 224 27.30 -22.18 20.43
C TYR A 224 26.71 -20.82 20.03
N GLY A 225 25.86 -20.24 20.87
CA GLY A 225 25.05 -19.09 20.51
C GLY A 225 23.80 -19.47 19.72
N LYS A 226 22.97 -18.47 19.45
CA LYS A 226 21.87 -18.57 18.49
C LYS A 226 22.37 -18.30 17.07
N ILE A 227 21.48 -18.38 16.08
CA ILE A 227 21.84 -18.20 14.68
C ILE A 227 22.47 -16.81 14.42
N GLU A 228 22.00 -15.77 15.09
CA GLU A 228 22.57 -14.41 15.00
C GLU A 228 24.04 -14.35 15.45
N ASP A 229 24.45 -15.20 16.39
CA ASP A 229 25.84 -15.28 16.87
C ASP A 229 26.73 -16.06 15.91
N MET A 230 26.14 -16.97 15.14
CA MET A 230 26.81 -17.88 14.22
C MET A 230 27.04 -17.24 12.84
N VAL A 231 26.15 -16.36 12.38
CA VAL A 231 26.29 -15.68 11.08
C VAL A 231 27.52 -14.76 11.10
N LEU A 232 28.32 -14.83 10.04
CA LEU A 232 29.44 -13.95 9.77
C LEU A 232 29.15 -13.02 8.59
N SER A 233 28.54 -13.53 7.53
CA SER A 233 28.07 -12.73 6.40
C SER A 233 26.88 -13.36 5.68
N LEU A 234 26.16 -12.55 4.90
CA LEU A 234 24.95 -12.91 4.17
C LEU A 234 25.03 -12.39 2.74
N ARG A 235 24.53 -13.20 1.79
CA ARG A 235 24.13 -12.76 0.45
C ARG A 235 22.63 -12.93 0.32
N ALA A 236 21.93 -11.85 -0.02
CA ALA A 236 20.47 -11.84 -0.14
C ALA A 236 20.02 -11.07 -1.39
N ALA A 237 18.85 -11.45 -1.92
CA ALA A 237 18.25 -10.84 -3.11
C ALA A 237 16.95 -10.13 -2.75
N PHE A 238 16.71 -8.96 -3.31
CA PHE A 238 15.45 -8.20 -3.19
C PHE A 238 15.00 -7.73 -4.58
N PRO A 239 13.74 -7.29 -4.76
CA PRO A 239 13.28 -6.78 -6.05
C PRO A 239 14.15 -5.62 -6.56
N GLY A 240 14.88 -5.86 -7.66
CA GLY A 240 15.76 -4.87 -8.27
C GLY A 240 17.20 -4.79 -7.73
N GLY A 241 17.65 -5.74 -6.89
CA GLY A 241 19.05 -5.78 -6.48
C GLY A 241 19.44 -6.89 -5.49
N GLU A 242 20.71 -6.87 -5.07
CA GLU A 242 21.24 -7.79 -4.06
C GLU A 242 21.90 -7.04 -2.89
N LEU A 243 22.01 -7.72 -1.76
CA LEU A 243 22.72 -7.29 -0.56
C LEU A 243 23.81 -8.31 -0.27
N ASN A 244 25.03 -7.82 -0.03
CA ASN A 244 26.17 -8.66 0.34
C ASN A 244 26.89 -8.03 1.52
N THR A 245 26.85 -8.69 2.68
CA THR A 245 27.51 -8.18 3.88
C THR A 245 28.97 -8.65 3.94
N PRO A 246 29.90 -7.82 4.44
CA PRO A 246 31.32 -8.19 4.50
C PRO A 246 31.56 -9.31 5.52
N ALA A 247 32.39 -10.29 5.16
CA ALA A 247 32.82 -11.36 6.05
C ALA A 247 33.98 -10.90 6.95
N THR A 248 33.64 -10.20 8.03
CA THR A 248 34.60 -9.73 9.04
C THR A 248 34.19 -10.21 10.44
N PRO A 249 35.14 -10.62 11.30
CA PRO A 249 34.81 -11.15 12.63
C PRO A 249 34.13 -10.12 13.55
N ALA A 250 34.46 -8.84 13.38
CA ALA A 250 33.83 -7.69 14.01
C ALA A 250 34.16 -6.43 13.19
N ALA A 251 33.26 -5.45 13.18
CA ALA A 251 33.46 -4.16 12.52
C ALA A 251 32.78 -3.03 13.30
N ALA A 252 33.43 -1.87 13.39
CA ALA A 252 32.86 -0.64 13.93
C ALA A 252 32.50 0.33 12.78
N ALA A 253 31.83 -0.19 11.75
CA ALA A 253 31.53 0.51 10.50
C ALA A 253 30.07 1.02 10.46
N GLY A 254 29.59 1.59 11.55
CA GLY A 254 28.18 1.95 11.75
C GLY A 254 27.37 0.84 12.41
N GLY A 255 26.06 0.77 12.12
CA GLY A 255 25.18 -0.29 12.62
C GLY A 255 25.38 -1.62 11.88
N ASP A 256 25.11 -2.75 12.56
CA ASP A 256 25.14 -4.07 11.92
C ASP A 256 23.95 -4.24 10.97
N LEU A 257 24.18 -4.02 9.68
CA LEU A 257 23.13 -4.16 8.66
C LEU A 257 22.75 -5.62 8.40
N ALA A 258 23.59 -6.60 8.74
CA ALA A 258 23.19 -8.01 8.65
C ALA A 258 22.06 -8.30 9.64
N ALA A 259 22.05 -7.64 10.79
CA ALA A 259 21.00 -7.76 11.80
C ALA A 259 19.61 -7.32 11.31
N LEU A 260 19.52 -6.48 10.26
CA LEU A 260 18.24 -6.15 9.63
C LEU A 260 17.64 -7.35 8.87
N LEU A 261 18.49 -8.19 8.27
CA LEU A 261 18.06 -9.41 7.56
C LEU A 261 17.79 -10.57 8.52
N ILE A 262 18.53 -10.63 9.64
CA ILE A 262 18.38 -11.67 10.66
C ILE A 262 17.10 -11.43 11.47
N GLY A 263 16.06 -12.21 11.20
CA GLY A 263 14.72 -12.00 11.76
C GLY A 263 13.75 -11.24 10.85
N SER A 264 14.10 -11.02 9.58
CA SER A 264 13.22 -10.31 8.65
C SER A 264 12.06 -11.17 8.13
N GLU A 265 12.02 -12.47 8.43
CA GLU A 265 11.02 -13.45 7.99
C GLU A 265 10.73 -13.39 6.48
N GLY A 266 11.79 -13.17 5.69
CA GLY A 266 11.68 -13.06 4.23
C GLY A 266 10.92 -11.83 3.73
N SER A 267 10.67 -10.83 4.58
CA SER A 267 9.97 -9.60 4.18
C SER A 267 10.90 -8.54 3.56
N LEU A 268 12.19 -8.51 3.91
CA LEU A 268 13.13 -7.51 3.39
C LEU A 268 13.91 -7.99 2.16
N ALA A 269 14.40 -9.21 2.21
CA ALA A 269 15.15 -9.87 1.14
C ALA A 269 15.06 -11.40 1.30
N VAL A 270 15.34 -12.11 0.21
CA VAL A 270 15.53 -13.56 0.17
C VAL A 270 16.98 -13.87 0.49
N ILE A 271 17.24 -14.48 1.65
CA ILE A 271 18.60 -14.94 1.99
C ILE A 271 18.93 -16.13 1.09
N THR A 272 20.03 -16.03 0.34
CA THR A 272 20.43 -17.03 -0.66
C THR A 272 21.68 -17.79 -0.27
N GLU A 273 22.61 -17.13 0.43
CA GLU A 273 23.84 -17.72 0.95
C GLU A 273 24.17 -17.11 2.31
N ALA A 274 24.84 -17.89 3.16
CA ALA A 274 25.34 -17.41 4.44
C ALA A 274 26.70 -18.03 4.75
N GLU A 275 27.63 -17.19 5.21
CA GLU A 275 28.86 -17.65 5.83
C GLU A 275 28.66 -17.70 7.35
N VAL A 276 28.92 -18.86 7.94
CA VAL A 276 28.70 -19.14 9.36
C VAL A 276 29.98 -19.58 10.05
N LYS A 277 30.07 -19.28 11.35
CA LYS A 277 31.13 -19.73 12.24
C LYS A 277 30.91 -21.21 12.57
N ILE A 278 31.95 -22.02 12.43
CA ILE A 278 31.94 -23.45 12.76
C ILE A 278 32.84 -23.74 13.95
N ARG A 279 32.71 -24.94 14.51
CA ARG A 279 33.51 -25.44 15.63
C ARG A 279 34.04 -26.84 15.34
N PRO A 280 35.19 -27.24 15.90
CA PRO A 280 35.60 -28.63 15.88
C PRO A 280 34.52 -29.52 16.49
N LEU A 281 34.35 -30.72 15.92
CA LEU A 281 33.44 -31.72 16.45
C LEU A 281 33.87 -32.10 17.89
N PRO A 282 32.95 -32.18 18.86
CA PRO A 282 33.30 -32.52 20.24
C PRO A 282 33.79 -33.98 20.35
N GLU A 283 34.80 -34.21 21.19
CA GLU A 283 35.35 -35.56 21.46
C GLU A 283 34.40 -36.44 22.27
N ALA A 284 33.58 -35.83 23.12
CA ALA A 284 32.65 -36.54 24.00
C ALA A 284 31.47 -35.64 24.41
N GLU A 285 30.44 -36.28 24.96
CA GLU A 285 29.24 -35.65 25.52
C GLU A 285 28.88 -36.27 26.88
N TRP A 286 28.18 -35.50 27.72
CA TRP A 286 27.63 -35.96 28.99
C TRP A 286 26.21 -35.47 29.19
N PHE A 287 25.41 -36.24 29.93
CA PHE A 287 24.04 -35.90 30.30
C PHE A 287 23.78 -36.33 31.74
N ASP A 288 23.13 -35.48 32.53
CA ASP A 288 22.57 -35.80 33.84
C ASP A 288 21.16 -35.20 34.01
N SER A 289 20.38 -35.89 34.83
CA SER A 289 19.05 -35.48 35.26
C SER A 289 19.05 -35.24 36.76
N TRP A 290 18.35 -34.19 37.16
CA TRP A 290 18.29 -33.71 38.53
C TRP A 290 16.86 -33.38 38.91
N LEU A 291 16.47 -33.70 40.14
CA LEU A 291 15.18 -33.32 40.69
C LEU A 291 15.37 -32.24 41.74
N PHE A 292 14.55 -31.19 41.65
CA PHE A 292 14.45 -30.11 42.62
C PHE A 292 13.14 -30.20 43.38
N PRO A 293 13.09 -29.76 44.65
CA PRO A 293 11.88 -29.86 45.47
C PRO A 293 10.73 -28.98 44.99
N VAL A 294 11.04 -27.85 44.37
CA VAL A 294 10.12 -26.87 43.79
C VAL A 294 10.78 -26.18 42.60
N PHE A 295 9.99 -25.54 41.75
CA PHE A 295 10.47 -24.91 40.51
C PHE A 295 11.45 -23.76 40.80
N GLU A 296 11.19 -22.95 41.82
CA GLU A 296 11.98 -21.79 42.22
C GLU A 296 13.40 -22.18 42.63
N ALA A 297 13.56 -23.31 43.32
CA ALA A 297 14.86 -23.83 43.72
C ALA A 297 15.69 -24.27 42.50
N GLY A 298 15.04 -24.93 41.54
CA GLY A 298 15.65 -25.29 40.26
C GLY A 298 16.02 -24.04 39.45
N LEU A 299 15.14 -23.03 39.43
CA LEU A 299 15.33 -21.80 38.69
C LEU A 299 16.55 -21.03 39.19
N GLU A 300 16.69 -20.90 40.51
CA GLU A 300 17.85 -20.23 41.14
C GLU A 300 19.15 -21.00 40.88
N ALA A 301 19.11 -22.33 40.89
CA ALA A 301 20.26 -23.16 40.57
C ALA A 301 20.71 -22.98 39.11
N VAL A 302 19.75 -22.95 38.18
CA VAL A 302 20.00 -22.72 36.76
C VAL A 302 20.52 -21.31 36.50
N ARG A 303 19.94 -20.29 37.14
CA ARG A 303 20.42 -18.90 37.08
C ARG A 303 21.89 -18.79 37.52
N LYS A 304 22.25 -19.38 38.66
CA LYS A 304 23.63 -19.38 39.14
C LYS A 304 24.58 -20.11 38.21
N LEU A 305 24.12 -21.19 37.57
CA LEU A 305 24.92 -21.92 36.60
C LEU A 305 25.13 -21.11 35.31
N ALA A 306 24.10 -20.42 34.82
CA ALA A 306 24.20 -19.51 33.67
C ALA A 306 25.17 -18.36 33.94
N ALA A 307 25.17 -17.81 35.16
CA ALA A 307 26.07 -16.72 35.58
C ALA A 307 27.56 -17.13 35.68
N THR A 308 27.90 -18.41 35.54
CA THR A 308 29.32 -18.85 35.52
C THR A 308 30.06 -18.48 34.23
N GLY A 309 29.33 -18.11 33.17
CA GLY A 309 29.90 -17.84 31.84
C GLY A 309 30.24 -19.10 31.02
N GLU A 310 30.20 -20.29 31.62
CA GLU A 310 30.40 -21.58 30.93
C GLU A 310 29.29 -22.60 31.28
N PRO A 311 28.00 -22.30 31.08
CA PRO A 311 26.94 -23.26 31.35
C PRO A 311 27.07 -24.51 30.46
N PRO A 312 26.46 -25.65 30.86
CA PRO A 312 26.33 -26.80 29.98
C PRO A 312 25.66 -26.45 28.65
N ALA A 313 26.08 -27.12 27.58
CA ALA A 313 25.57 -26.85 26.23
C ALA A 313 24.04 -26.94 26.17
N THR A 314 23.46 -27.92 26.86
CA THR A 314 22.02 -28.08 27.04
C THR A 314 21.66 -27.94 28.50
N LEU A 315 20.73 -27.04 28.80
CA LEU A 315 20.18 -26.87 30.13
C LEU A 315 18.67 -26.61 30.03
N ARG A 316 17.87 -27.48 30.66
CA ARG A 316 16.41 -27.40 30.66
C ARG A 316 15.87 -27.60 32.07
N LEU A 317 14.86 -26.85 32.47
CA LEU A 317 14.15 -27.02 33.73
C LEU A 317 12.65 -27.11 33.49
N SER A 318 12.08 -28.28 33.68
CA SER A 318 10.65 -28.55 33.58
C SER A 318 9.92 -28.16 34.85
N ASP A 319 8.73 -27.56 34.70
CA ASP A 319 7.83 -27.34 35.84
C ASP A 319 7.28 -28.66 36.40
N LEU A 320 6.42 -28.54 37.41
CA LEU A 320 5.83 -29.70 38.06
C LEU A 320 5.01 -30.57 37.09
N LEU A 321 4.14 -29.95 36.29
CA LEU A 321 3.18 -30.68 35.46
C LEU A 321 3.89 -31.35 34.28
N GLU A 322 4.86 -30.68 33.65
CA GLU A 322 5.70 -31.29 32.63
C GLU A 322 6.54 -32.43 33.21
N THR A 323 7.08 -32.26 34.42
CA THR A 323 7.82 -33.33 35.11
C THR A 323 6.92 -34.55 35.34
N GLN A 324 5.71 -34.37 35.87
CA GLN A 324 4.77 -35.47 36.08
C GLN A 324 4.34 -36.15 34.78
N ALA A 325 4.18 -35.39 33.69
CA ALA A 325 3.87 -35.91 32.37
C ALA A 325 5.02 -36.80 31.84
N LEU A 326 6.27 -36.33 31.92
CA LEU A 326 7.46 -37.08 31.51
C LEU A 326 7.65 -38.36 32.34
N PHE A 327 7.43 -38.30 33.65
CA PHE A 327 7.51 -39.48 34.52
C PHE A 327 6.37 -40.48 34.29
N SER A 328 5.16 -40.01 33.97
CA SER A 328 4.02 -40.87 33.61
C SER A 328 4.32 -41.68 32.34
N GLU A 329 4.96 -41.06 31.36
CA GLU A 329 5.41 -41.73 30.14
C GLU A 329 6.55 -42.72 30.43
N ALA A 330 7.58 -42.30 31.17
CA ALA A 330 8.70 -43.16 31.52
C ALA A 330 8.28 -44.41 32.32
N ALA A 331 7.27 -44.32 33.19
CA ALA A 331 6.73 -45.46 33.95
C ALA A 331 6.09 -46.51 33.03
N ARG A 332 5.34 -46.08 32.01
CA ARG A 332 4.65 -46.99 31.07
C ARG A 332 5.58 -47.66 30.07
N GLN A 333 6.66 -46.99 29.66
CA GLN A 333 7.66 -47.56 28.76
C GLN A 333 8.49 -48.70 29.37
N LYS A 334 8.42 -48.94 30.69
CA LYS A 334 9.09 -50.09 31.32
C LYS A 334 8.34 -51.39 31.01
N THR A 335 9.02 -52.31 30.34
CA THR A 335 8.45 -53.55 29.80
C THR A 335 8.51 -54.75 30.77
N SER A 336 9.40 -54.73 31.78
CA SER A 336 9.50 -55.83 32.76
C SER A 336 8.92 -55.47 34.14
N SER A 337 8.31 -56.44 34.81
CA SER A 337 7.69 -56.30 36.13
C SER A 337 8.70 -55.82 37.20
N ALA A 338 9.97 -56.22 37.10
CA ALA A 338 11.04 -55.79 38.01
C ALA A 338 11.43 -54.31 37.81
N GLN A 339 11.47 -53.83 36.56
CA GLN A 339 11.76 -52.42 36.27
C GLN A 339 10.61 -51.50 36.70
N ARG A 340 9.35 -51.94 36.52
CA ARG A 340 8.17 -51.24 37.06
C ARG A 340 8.20 -51.20 38.58
N PHE A 341 8.45 -52.33 39.24
CA PHE A 341 8.57 -52.37 40.69
C PHE A 341 9.67 -51.45 41.22
N PHE A 342 10.87 -51.47 40.62
CA PHE A 342 11.95 -50.56 40.99
C PHE A 342 11.54 -49.08 40.85
N PHE A 343 10.90 -48.73 39.74
CA PHE A 343 10.49 -47.35 39.47
C PHE A 343 9.30 -46.89 40.33
N GLU A 344 8.32 -47.76 40.60
CA GLU A 344 7.11 -47.42 41.36
C GLU A 344 7.28 -47.53 42.88
N GLN A 345 8.18 -48.41 43.36
CA GLN A 345 8.29 -48.74 44.79
C GLN A 345 9.62 -48.34 45.43
N ILE A 346 10.72 -48.29 44.67
CA ILE A 346 12.07 -48.01 45.19
C ILE A 346 12.45 -46.55 44.95
N VAL A 347 12.22 -46.02 43.74
CA VAL A 347 12.55 -44.61 43.41
C VAL A 347 11.80 -43.61 44.33
N PRO A 348 10.49 -43.72 44.58
CA PRO A 348 9.80 -42.80 45.49
C PRO A 348 10.30 -42.91 46.94
N ARG A 349 10.67 -44.10 47.40
CA ARG A 349 11.25 -44.30 48.75
C ARG A 349 12.64 -43.67 48.88
N TYR A 350 13.51 -43.85 47.87
CA TYR A 350 14.82 -43.22 47.84
C TYR A 350 14.73 -41.70 47.78
N LEU A 351 13.84 -41.16 46.95
CA LEU A 351 13.59 -39.72 46.86
C LEU A 351 13.02 -39.17 48.17
N GLY A 352 12.05 -39.88 48.78
CA GLY A 352 11.46 -39.52 50.06
C GLY A 352 12.48 -39.46 51.20
N TRP A 353 13.44 -40.41 51.26
CA TRP A 353 14.55 -40.37 52.22
C TRP A 353 15.47 -39.14 52.02
N ARG A 354 15.52 -38.61 50.79
CA ARG A 354 16.25 -37.39 50.45
C ARG A 354 15.37 -36.12 50.52
N GLY A 355 14.14 -36.23 51.03
CA GLY A 355 13.21 -35.10 51.16
C GLY A 355 12.53 -34.66 49.87
N LEU A 356 12.51 -35.49 48.83
CA LEU A 356 11.89 -35.20 47.54
C LEU A 356 10.70 -36.12 47.27
N PHE A 357 9.60 -35.54 46.76
CA PHE A 357 8.40 -36.26 46.37
C PHE A 357 8.11 -35.98 44.90
N LEU A 358 7.91 -37.04 44.10
CA LEU A 358 7.76 -36.93 42.63
C LEU A 358 6.53 -36.11 42.21
N ASP A 359 5.49 -36.07 43.04
CA ASP A 359 4.29 -35.26 42.85
C ASP A 359 4.50 -33.76 43.11
N LYS A 360 5.70 -33.37 43.57
CA LYS A 360 6.10 -31.97 43.83
C LYS A 360 7.40 -31.57 43.15
N ALA A 361 8.20 -32.54 42.71
CA ALA A 361 9.53 -32.31 42.17
C ALA A 361 9.52 -31.75 40.74
N CYS A 362 10.52 -30.94 40.43
CA CYS A 362 10.78 -30.38 39.11
C CYS A 362 12.06 -30.96 38.51
N LEU A 363 12.02 -31.37 37.24
CA LEU A 363 13.13 -32.03 36.55
C LEU A 363 14.02 -31.02 35.83
N ALA A 364 15.31 -31.03 36.14
CA ALA A 364 16.33 -30.37 35.34
C ALA A 364 17.16 -31.38 34.53
N LEU A 365 17.40 -31.06 33.27
CA LEU A 365 18.30 -31.79 32.38
C LEU A 365 19.51 -30.91 32.12
N ALA A 366 20.70 -31.44 32.34
CA ALA A 366 21.96 -30.79 32.01
C ALA A 366 22.80 -31.70 31.13
N GLY A 367 23.37 -31.17 30.07
CA GLY A 367 24.29 -31.88 29.23
C GLY A 367 25.29 -30.95 28.55
N GLY A 368 26.47 -31.46 28.28
CA GLY A 368 27.55 -30.69 27.66
C GLY A 368 28.45 -31.55 26.82
N GLU A 369 29.29 -30.90 26.04
CA GLU A 369 30.17 -31.55 25.07
C GLU A 369 31.47 -30.78 24.88
N GLY A 370 32.50 -31.50 24.44
CA GLY A 370 33.84 -30.97 24.25
C GLY A 370 34.91 -32.00 24.63
N SER A 371 36.08 -31.52 25.04
CA SER A 371 37.15 -32.39 25.51
C SER A 371 36.78 -33.06 26.85
N PRO A 372 37.32 -34.26 27.16
CA PRO A 372 37.10 -34.94 28.43
C PRO A 372 37.45 -34.07 29.67
N ARG A 373 38.40 -33.14 29.54
CA ARG A 373 38.77 -32.21 30.62
C ARG A 373 37.69 -31.15 30.86
N GLN A 374 37.15 -30.56 29.79
CA GLN A 374 36.06 -29.59 29.88
C GLN A 374 34.81 -30.23 30.49
N ILE A 375 34.41 -31.40 29.99
CA ILE A 375 33.26 -32.16 30.50
C ILE A 375 33.36 -32.43 32.00
N ARG A 376 34.52 -32.91 32.48
CA ARG A 376 34.72 -33.17 33.91
C ARG A 376 34.58 -31.91 34.77
N ARG A 377 35.10 -30.76 34.30
CA ARG A 377 35.00 -29.48 35.00
C ARG A 377 33.55 -29.02 35.07
N GLU A 378 32.90 -28.94 33.92
CA GLU A 378 31.53 -28.46 33.74
C GLU A 378 30.53 -29.30 34.55
N ARG A 379 30.60 -30.62 34.43
CA ARG A 379 29.74 -31.56 35.17
C ARG A 379 29.93 -31.45 36.69
N ARG A 380 31.17 -31.28 37.15
CA ARG A 380 31.45 -31.11 38.60
C ARG A 380 30.83 -29.82 39.12
N GLU A 381 30.93 -28.74 38.34
CA GLU A 381 30.42 -27.43 38.72
C GLU A 381 28.89 -27.39 38.73
N ALA A 382 28.23 -27.89 37.67
CA ALA A 382 26.79 -28.06 37.63
C ALA A 382 26.29 -28.87 38.83
N GLY A 383 26.96 -29.99 39.14
CA GLY A 383 26.61 -30.79 40.30
C GLY A 383 26.83 -30.09 41.65
N ARG A 384 27.86 -29.23 41.78
CA ARG A 384 28.10 -28.44 42.99
C ARG A 384 26.97 -27.44 43.21
N ILE A 385 26.62 -26.67 42.18
CA ILE A 385 25.57 -25.65 42.25
C ILE A 385 24.20 -26.29 42.49
N PHE A 386 23.86 -27.36 41.77
CA PHE A 386 22.55 -28.00 41.91
C PHE A 386 22.35 -28.60 43.30
N ARG A 387 23.37 -29.28 43.86
CA ARG A 387 23.30 -29.78 45.25
C ARG A 387 23.12 -28.66 46.27
N ALA A 388 23.75 -27.50 46.05
CA ALA A 388 23.62 -26.35 46.95
C ALA A 388 22.19 -25.77 46.99
N HIS A 389 21.34 -26.10 46.01
CA HIS A 389 19.94 -25.66 45.92
C HIS A 389 18.95 -26.83 46.07
N GLY A 390 19.36 -27.91 46.74
CA GLY A 390 18.48 -29.05 47.02
C GLY A 390 18.29 -30.02 45.86
N GLY A 391 19.03 -29.87 44.76
CA GLY A 391 18.98 -30.76 43.62
C GLY A 391 19.55 -32.15 43.92
N VAL A 392 18.78 -33.20 43.61
CA VAL A 392 19.21 -34.60 43.71
C VAL A 392 19.39 -35.18 42.33
N ARG A 393 20.60 -35.69 42.05
CA ARG A 393 20.91 -36.37 40.79
C ARG A 393 20.21 -37.72 40.71
N VAL A 394 19.49 -37.96 39.61
CA VAL A 394 18.74 -39.21 39.35
C VAL A 394 19.31 -40.03 38.20
N GLY A 395 20.55 -39.73 37.80
CA GLY A 395 21.26 -40.43 36.72
C GLY A 395 21.11 -39.74 35.36
N SER A 396 21.56 -40.39 34.28
CA SER A 396 21.54 -39.81 32.92
C SER A 396 20.35 -40.22 32.08
N ALA A 397 19.59 -41.24 32.49
CA ALA A 397 18.57 -41.86 31.64
C ALA A 397 17.50 -40.88 31.15
N PRO A 398 16.85 -40.04 31.99
CA PRO A 398 15.84 -39.11 31.49
C PRO A 398 16.41 -38.09 30.48
N ALA A 399 17.60 -37.56 30.75
CA ALA A 399 18.27 -36.63 29.85
C ALA A 399 18.67 -37.27 28.51
N ARG A 400 19.14 -38.53 28.53
CA ARG A 400 19.45 -39.29 27.31
C ARG A 400 18.19 -39.61 26.50
N THR A 401 17.13 -40.07 27.15
CA THR A 401 15.85 -40.33 26.47
C THR A 401 15.31 -39.05 25.83
N TRP A 402 15.29 -37.93 26.57
CA TRP A 402 14.91 -36.64 25.99
C TRP A 402 15.78 -36.30 24.78
N HIS A 403 17.11 -36.46 24.88
CA HIS A 403 18.02 -36.21 23.78
C HIS A 403 17.69 -37.08 22.56
N GLU A 404 17.48 -38.38 22.73
CA GLU A 404 17.17 -39.31 21.64
C GLU A 404 15.80 -39.04 20.99
N THR A 405 14.79 -38.62 21.76
CA THR A 405 13.41 -38.47 21.28
C THR A 405 13.00 -37.02 20.98
N ARG A 406 13.89 -36.03 21.12
CA ARG A 406 13.54 -34.60 21.01
C ARG A 406 12.91 -34.19 19.66
N TYR A 407 13.16 -34.94 18.59
CA TYR A 407 12.60 -34.69 17.25
C TYR A 407 11.27 -35.40 16.99
N THR A 408 10.85 -36.32 17.88
CA THR A 408 9.63 -37.11 17.66
C THR A 408 8.37 -36.46 18.21
N SER A 409 8.49 -35.48 19.13
CA SER A 409 7.32 -34.86 19.77
C SER A 409 6.34 -34.15 18.82
N PRO A 410 6.74 -33.54 17.68
CA PRO A 410 5.78 -32.95 16.76
C PRO A 410 4.91 -34.00 16.04
N TYR A 411 5.40 -35.24 15.86
CA TYR A 411 4.56 -36.35 15.37
C TYR A 411 3.48 -36.73 16.38
N LEU A 412 3.81 -36.66 17.67
CA LEU A 412 2.86 -36.96 18.73
C LEU A 412 1.77 -35.89 18.86
N ARG A 413 2.10 -34.63 18.59
CA ARG A 413 1.11 -33.54 18.49
C ARG A 413 0.02 -33.87 17.47
N ASP A 414 0.40 -34.38 16.30
CA ASP A 414 -0.55 -34.72 15.24
C ASP A 414 -1.55 -35.81 15.70
N VAL A 415 -1.08 -36.81 16.43
CA VAL A 415 -1.93 -37.85 17.06
C VAL A 415 -2.92 -37.24 18.05
N MET A 416 -2.50 -36.24 18.82
CA MET A 416 -3.36 -35.55 19.78
C MET A 416 -4.41 -34.66 19.10
N ILE A 417 -4.05 -33.97 18.02
CA ILE A 417 -5.01 -33.19 17.22
C ILE A 417 -6.09 -34.11 16.64
N ASP A 418 -5.69 -35.26 16.08
CA ASP A 418 -6.66 -36.26 15.58
C ASP A 418 -7.48 -36.89 16.71
N GLY A 419 -6.92 -36.97 17.92
CA GLY A 419 -7.63 -37.32 19.15
C GLY A 419 -8.60 -36.25 19.67
N GLY A 420 -8.74 -35.11 18.99
CA GLY A 420 -9.68 -34.04 19.34
C GLY A 420 -9.12 -33.02 20.34
N LEU A 421 -7.81 -32.94 20.55
CA LEU A 421 -7.19 -31.96 21.44
C LEU A 421 -6.73 -30.72 20.66
N LEU A 422 -6.99 -29.54 21.25
CA LEU A 422 -6.15 -28.36 21.05
C LEU A 422 -4.80 -28.63 21.71
N ILE A 423 -3.71 -28.51 20.97
CA ILE A 423 -2.34 -28.58 21.50
C ILE A 423 -1.47 -27.54 20.79
N GLU A 424 -0.85 -26.66 21.56
CA GLU A 424 -0.01 -25.60 21.02
C GLU A 424 1.11 -25.23 21.99
N THR A 425 2.13 -24.60 21.43
CA THR A 425 3.29 -24.09 22.14
C THR A 425 3.43 -22.58 21.98
N LEU A 426 3.96 -21.92 23.02
CA LEU A 426 4.38 -20.53 22.94
C LEU A 426 5.60 -20.31 23.82
N GLU A 427 6.35 -19.26 23.54
CA GLU A 427 7.64 -19.03 24.18
C GLU A 427 7.93 -17.55 24.35
N THR A 428 8.71 -17.20 25.36
CA THR A 428 9.12 -15.84 25.67
C THR A 428 10.34 -15.83 26.58
N ALA A 429 11.21 -14.83 26.40
CA ALA A 429 12.34 -14.62 27.28
C ALA A 429 12.17 -13.33 28.08
N CYS A 430 12.68 -13.31 29.31
CA CYS A 430 12.79 -12.09 30.10
C CYS A 430 13.97 -12.18 31.09
N LEU A 431 14.23 -11.07 31.79
CA LEU A 431 15.26 -10.98 32.81
C LEU A 431 14.93 -11.88 34.01
N TRP A 432 15.97 -12.37 34.70
CA TRP A 432 15.81 -13.25 35.85
C TRP A 432 14.90 -12.70 36.95
N GLU A 433 14.88 -11.37 37.15
CA GLU A 433 14.04 -10.72 38.17
C GLU A 433 12.54 -10.85 37.88
N SER A 434 12.15 -10.80 36.61
CA SER A 434 10.74 -10.83 36.18
C SER A 434 10.27 -12.25 35.83
N LEU A 435 11.19 -13.18 35.63
CA LEU A 435 10.91 -14.54 35.14
C LEU A 435 9.91 -15.33 36.01
N PRO A 436 10.01 -15.35 37.36
CA PRO A 436 9.05 -16.08 38.19
C PRO A 436 7.62 -15.51 38.07
N ASP A 437 7.50 -14.18 38.11
CA ASP A 437 6.21 -13.49 38.00
C ASP A 437 5.58 -13.68 36.61
N LEU A 438 6.40 -13.60 35.56
CA LEU A 438 5.94 -13.81 34.19
C LEU A 438 5.45 -15.25 34.00
N TYR A 439 6.19 -16.25 34.52
CA TYR A 439 5.77 -17.65 34.53
C TYR A 439 4.39 -17.83 35.18
N ALA A 440 4.20 -17.27 36.38
CA ALA A 440 2.94 -17.39 37.11
C ALA A 440 1.77 -16.71 36.37
N ARG A 441 1.97 -15.49 35.86
CA ARG A 441 0.93 -14.69 35.17
C ARG A 441 0.51 -15.31 33.85
N VAL A 442 1.46 -15.69 33.00
CA VAL A 442 1.17 -16.32 31.71
C VAL A 442 0.51 -17.67 31.91
N GLY A 443 1.00 -18.48 32.86
CA GLY A 443 0.38 -19.76 33.21
C GLY A 443 -1.07 -19.58 33.67
N LYS A 444 -1.35 -18.56 34.49
CA LYS A 444 -2.73 -18.25 34.93
C LYS A 444 -3.61 -17.83 33.76
N VAL A 445 -3.18 -16.85 32.95
CA VAL A 445 -4.01 -16.31 31.87
C VAL A 445 -4.31 -17.36 30.81
N LEU A 446 -3.37 -18.27 30.54
CA LEU A 446 -3.59 -19.40 29.65
C LEU A 446 -4.66 -20.35 30.21
N ARG A 447 -4.58 -20.73 31.49
CA ARG A 447 -5.62 -21.57 32.12
C ARG A 447 -6.99 -20.92 32.05
N ASP A 448 -7.08 -19.64 32.38
CA ASP A 448 -8.34 -18.88 32.31
C ASP A 448 -8.87 -18.75 30.87
N ALA A 449 -7.98 -18.63 29.88
CA ALA A 449 -8.35 -18.51 28.47
C ALA A 449 -8.82 -19.85 27.87
N LEU A 450 -8.26 -20.97 28.34
CA LEU A 450 -8.63 -22.32 27.94
C LEU A 450 -9.93 -22.80 28.58
N ASP A 451 -10.35 -22.16 29.69
CA ASP A 451 -11.67 -22.38 30.28
C ASP A 451 -12.75 -21.72 29.41
N TRP A 452 -13.31 -22.52 28.49
CA TRP A 452 -14.32 -22.08 27.52
C TRP A 452 -15.36 -23.17 27.29
N GLU A 453 -16.64 -22.80 27.34
CA GLU A 453 -17.80 -23.70 27.16
C GLU A 453 -17.79 -24.92 28.10
N GLY A 454 -17.29 -24.76 29.32
CA GLY A 454 -17.22 -25.83 30.32
C GLY A 454 -16.05 -26.81 30.11
N ALA A 455 -15.14 -26.51 29.18
CA ALA A 455 -13.91 -27.26 28.97
C ALA A 455 -12.75 -26.70 29.81
N THR A 456 -12.03 -27.56 30.51
CA THR A 456 -10.83 -27.22 31.30
C THR A 456 -9.58 -27.72 30.58
N GLY A 457 -8.63 -26.81 30.37
CA GLY A 457 -7.32 -27.10 29.77
C GLY A 457 -6.19 -27.31 30.77
N LEU A 458 -5.06 -27.82 30.27
CA LEU A 458 -3.81 -28.00 31.00
C LEU A 458 -2.74 -27.08 30.42
N VAL A 459 -1.92 -26.45 31.28
CA VAL A 459 -0.77 -25.65 30.89
C VAL A 459 0.46 -26.21 31.59
N MET A 460 1.49 -26.53 30.82
CA MET A 460 2.81 -26.94 31.28
C MET A 460 3.84 -25.92 30.80
N ALA A 461 4.95 -25.78 31.51
CA ALA A 461 6.05 -24.94 31.09
C ALA A 461 7.43 -25.52 31.43
N HIS A 462 8.45 -25.01 30.74
CA HIS A 462 9.84 -25.26 31.08
C HIS A 462 10.72 -24.09 30.68
N LEU A 463 11.88 -24.00 31.32
CA LEU A 463 12.98 -23.19 30.85
C LEU A 463 13.71 -23.96 29.74
N SER A 464 13.73 -23.40 28.53
CA SER A 464 14.29 -24.05 27.34
C SER A 464 15.68 -23.53 26.95
N HIS A 465 15.95 -22.26 27.22
CA HIS A 465 17.24 -21.61 26.98
C HIS A 465 17.59 -20.72 28.16
N VAL A 466 18.89 -20.53 28.38
CA VAL A 466 19.44 -19.79 29.51
C VAL A 466 20.49 -18.79 29.04
N TYR A 467 20.49 -17.64 29.69
CA TYR A 467 21.44 -16.55 29.49
C TYR A 467 21.96 -16.10 30.86
N PRO A 468 23.14 -15.47 30.94
CA PRO A 468 23.59 -14.88 32.20
C PRO A 468 22.55 -13.89 32.78
N GLU A 469 21.85 -13.15 31.92
CA GLU A 469 20.91 -12.08 32.29
C GLU A 469 19.45 -12.55 32.42
N GLY A 470 19.08 -13.69 31.82
CA GLY A 470 17.69 -14.16 31.81
C GLY A 470 17.50 -15.57 31.27
N GLY A 471 16.26 -15.92 30.94
CA GLY A 471 15.95 -17.25 30.41
C GLY A 471 14.68 -17.27 29.56
N ASN A 472 14.54 -18.30 28.74
CA ASN A 472 13.38 -18.51 27.87
C ASN A 472 12.40 -19.50 28.48
N LEU A 473 11.19 -19.02 28.80
CA LEU A 473 10.06 -19.85 29.17
C LEU A 473 9.39 -20.39 27.92
N TYR A 474 9.06 -21.67 27.94
CA TYR A 474 8.38 -22.37 26.87
C TYR A 474 7.16 -23.08 27.45
N PHE A 475 5.98 -22.65 27.04
CA PHE A 475 4.71 -23.18 27.49
C PHE A 475 4.16 -24.15 26.46
N THR A 476 3.60 -25.26 26.92
CA THR A 476 2.78 -26.18 26.12
C THR A 476 1.42 -26.25 26.78
N PHE A 477 0.36 -26.02 26.01
CA PHE A 477 -1.00 -26.04 26.54
C PHE A 477 -1.93 -26.95 25.73
N PHE A 478 -2.92 -27.49 26.43
CA PHE A 478 -3.83 -28.49 25.94
C PHE A 478 -5.25 -28.13 26.35
N ALA A 479 -6.23 -28.36 25.47
CA ALA A 479 -7.65 -28.31 25.83
C ALA A 479 -8.47 -29.24 24.93
N PRO A 480 -9.70 -29.60 25.31
CA PRO A 480 -10.64 -30.23 24.38
C PRO A 480 -10.91 -29.27 23.22
N ARG A 481 -10.85 -29.77 21.98
CA ARG A 481 -11.25 -29.01 20.79
C ARG A 481 -12.73 -28.65 20.89
N ILE A 482 -13.05 -27.38 20.69
CA ILE A 482 -14.44 -26.94 20.50
C ILE A 482 -14.73 -26.91 19.00
N GLU A 483 -15.59 -27.83 18.55
CA GLU A 483 -15.92 -28.02 17.15
C GLU A 483 -16.62 -26.79 16.56
N GLY A 484 -16.17 -26.32 15.40
CA GLY A 484 -16.65 -25.09 14.76
C GLY A 484 -16.01 -23.81 15.30
N HIS A 485 -15.18 -23.92 16.33
CA HIS A 485 -14.57 -22.81 17.04
C HIS A 485 -13.05 -22.98 17.25
N GLU A 486 -12.41 -23.91 16.54
CA GLU A 486 -11.01 -24.31 16.77
C GLU A 486 -10.02 -23.14 16.69
N GLU A 487 -10.16 -22.29 15.68
CA GLU A 487 -9.30 -21.12 15.52
C GLU A 487 -9.60 -20.03 16.55
N ALA A 488 -10.88 -19.81 16.88
CA ALA A 488 -11.27 -18.83 17.89
C ALA A 488 -10.75 -19.23 19.28
N GLN A 489 -10.77 -20.54 19.60
CA GLN A 489 -10.23 -21.10 20.84
C GLN A 489 -8.72 -20.84 20.94
N TRP A 490 -7.99 -21.20 19.88
CA TRP A 490 -6.56 -20.98 19.79
C TRP A 490 -6.20 -19.49 19.88
N LEU A 491 -6.91 -18.63 19.14
CA LEU A 491 -6.64 -17.20 19.08
C LEU A 491 -6.87 -16.53 20.44
N ARG A 492 -7.92 -16.92 21.17
CA ARG A 492 -8.21 -16.46 22.53
C ARG A 492 -7.04 -16.73 23.47
N ALA A 493 -6.54 -17.97 23.50
CA ALA A 493 -5.42 -18.36 24.35
C ALA A 493 -4.12 -17.63 23.96
N LYS A 494 -3.81 -17.58 22.66
CA LYS A 494 -2.61 -16.90 22.13
C LYS A 494 -2.62 -15.40 22.42
N GLN A 495 -3.72 -14.70 22.16
CA GLN A 495 -3.82 -13.26 22.42
C GLN A 495 -3.75 -12.92 23.91
N ALA A 496 -4.37 -13.73 24.78
CA ALA A 496 -4.28 -13.54 26.22
C ALA A 496 -2.84 -13.66 26.71
N ALA A 497 -2.14 -14.72 26.29
CA ALA A 497 -0.74 -14.94 26.64
C ALA A 497 0.18 -13.85 26.09
N THR A 498 0.11 -13.55 24.78
CA THR A 498 0.99 -12.54 24.15
C THR A 498 0.79 -11.15 24.77
N ARG A 499 -0.46 -10.77 25.08
CA ARG A 499 -0.75 -9.52 25.79
C ARG A 499 -0.04 -9.46 27.14
N THR A 500 -0.23 -10.49 27.97
CA THR A 500 0.40 -10.57 29.29
C THR A 500 1.92 -10.55 29.17
N ILE A 501 2.49 -11.22 28.17
CA ILE A 501 3.93 -11.22 27.91
C ILE A 501 4.45 -9.80 27.66
N VAL A 502 3.88 -9.10 26.66
CA VAL A 502 4.33 -7.77 26.26
C VAL A 502 4.12 -6.74 27.38
N GLU A 503 3.01 -6.83 28.12
CA GLU A 503 2.70 -5.89 29.22
C GLU A 503 3.58 -6.09 30.47
N ASN A 504 4.28 -7.23 30.60
CA ASN A 504 5.08 -7.57 31.78
C ASN A 504 6.57 -7.76 31.42
N GLY A 505 7.05 -7.09 30.37
CA GLY A 505 8.48 -7.05 30.03
C GLY A 505 9.05 -8.33 29.43
N GLY A 506 8.19 -9.25 28.96
CA GLY A 506 8.63 -10.42 28.20
C GLY A 506 8.86 -10.09 26.73
N ALA A 507 9.83 -10.77 26.11
CA ALA A 507 10.07 -10.69 24.68
C ALA A 507 8.85 -11.21 23.90
N LEU A 508 8.45 -10.50 22.83
CA LEU A 508 7.32 -10.87 21.98
C LEU A 508 7.43 -12.31 21.46
N SER A 509 8.65 -12.69 21.09
CA SER A 509 9.08 -14.06 20.78
C SER A 509 10.58 -14.14 21.08
N HIS A 510 11.06 -15.31 21.49
CA HIS A 510 12.50 -15.58 21.61
C HIS A 510 13.07 -16.34 20.41
N HIS A 511 12.30 -17.21 19.74
CA HIS A 511 12.77 -17.94 18.55
C HIS A 511 11.69 -18.43 17.56
N HIS A 512 10.40 -18.31 17.85
CA HIS A 512 9.35 -18.66 16.89
C HIS A 512 9.22 -17.62 15.76
N GLY A 513 9.54 -16.37 16.06
CA GLY A 513 9.36 -15.23 15.16
C GLY A 513 8.11 -14.42 15.50
N VAL A 514 7.91 -13.34 14.75
CA VAL A 514 6.70 -12.52 14.83
C VAL A 514 5.61 -13.19 14.00
N GLY A 515 5.87 -13.36 12.71
CA GLY A 515 4.89 -13.87 11.75
C GLY A 515 3.55 -13.13 11.80
N ARG A 516 2.56 -13.71 11.12
CA ARG A 516 1.20 -13.15 11.06
C ARG A 516 0.50 -13.24 12.43
N ASP A 517 0.91 -14.19 13.26
CA ASP A 517 0.31 -14.42 14.57
C ASP A 517 0.65 -13.33 15.59
N HIS A 518 1.91 -12.87 15.63
CA HIS A 518 2.34 -11.82 16.58
C HIS A 518 2.40 -10.43 15.95
N LYS A 519 2.24 -10.28 14.63
CA LYS A 519 2.17 -8.99 13.93
C LYS A 519 1.28 -7.93 14.63
N PRO A 520 0.07 -8.25 15.14
CA PRO A 520 -0.76 -7.27 15.85
C PRO A 520 -0.10 -6.62 17.08
N TRP A 521 0.98 -7.21 17.59
CA TRP A 521 1.69 -6.77 18.79
C TRP A 521 3.04 -6.12 18.46
N PHE A 522 3.48 -6.11 17.19
CA PHE A 522 4.80 -5.62 16.78
C PHE A 522 5.02 -4.16 17.19
N ASP A 523 4.07 -3.28 16.86
CA ASP A 523 4.11 -1.85 17.22
C ASP A 523 4.04 -1.63 18.73
N ARG A 524 3.30 -2.48 19.43
CA ARG A 524 3.15 -2.39 20.87
C ARG A 524 4.44 -2.80 21.59
N TYR A 525 5.19 -3.74 21.03
CA TYR A 525 6.45 -4.21 21.60
C TYR A 525 7.61 -3.25 21.32
N TRP A 526 7.79 -2.81 20.07
CA TRP A 526 8.91 -1.94 19.69
C TRP A 526 8.64 -0.45 19.93
N GLY A 527 7.37 -0.05 20.07
CA GLY A 527 6.98 1.34 19.91
C GLY A 527 6.96 1.76 18.43
N ARG A 528 6.22 2.84 18.13
CA ARG A 528 5.97 3.27 16.75
C ARG A 528 7.25 3.64 16.00
N ASP A 529 8.13 4.43 16.61
CA ASP A 529 9.32 4.96 15.91
C ASP A 529 10.29 3.86 15.49
N LEU A 530 10.51 2.85 16.35
CA LEU A 530 11.37 1.70 16.02
C LEU A 530 10.70 0.77 15.00
N ALA A 531 9.39 0.57 15.09
CA ALA A 531 8.65 -0.19 14.08
C ALA A 531 8.71 0.50 12.70
N ASP A 532 8.70 1.83 12.66
CA ASP A 532 8.79 2.61 11.43
C ASP A 532 10.17 2.53 10.76
N LEU A 533 11.25 2.30 11.52
CA LEU A 533 12.57 2.00 10.93
C LEU A 533 12.53 0.69 10.12
N PHE A 534 11.89 -0.35 10.65
CA PHE A 534 11.72 -1.62 9.94
C PHE A 534 10.86 -1.44 8.68
N ARG A 535 9.74 -0.70 8.79
CA ARG A 535 8.89 -0.35 7.63
C ARG A 535 9.64 0.45 6.58
N SER A 536 10.54 1.35 6.99
CA SER A 536 11.36 2.15 6.07
C SER A 536 12.34 1.27 5.29
N ALA A 537 12.97 0.30 5.95
CA ALA A 537 13.81 -0.69 5.27
C ALA A 537 12.99 -1.54 4.29
N LYS A 538 11.81 -2.00 4.70
CA LYS A 538 10.87 -2.75 3.86
C LYS A 538 10.49 -1.97 2.61
N THR A 539 10.09 -0.72 2.78
CA THR A 539 9.75 0.21 1.70
C THR A 539 10.89 0.38 0.72
N ARG A 540 12.13 0.53 1.22
CA ARG A 540 13.29 0.76 0.38
C ARG A 540 13.67 -0.45 -0.46
N LEU A 541 13.60 -1.65 0.13
CA LEU A 541 14.03 -2.89 -0.52
C LEU A 541 12.91 -3.54 -1.34
N ASP A 542 11.65 -3.35 -0.95
CA ASP A 542 10.49 -3.88 -1.64
C ASP A 542 9.38 -2.83 -1.72
N PRO A 543 9.55 -1.84 -2.60
CA PRO A 543 8.63 -0.71 -2.74
C PRO A 543 7.23 -1.07 -3.23
N GLN A 544 7.07 -2.23 -3.84
CA GLN A 544 5.78 -2.74 -4.32
C GLN A 544 5.15 -3.71 -3.30
N GLY A 545 5.83 -3.97 -2.17
CA GLY A 545 5.34 -4.83 -1.10
C GLY A 545 5.05 -6.25 -1.56
N LEU A 546 5.80 -6.77 -2.53
CA LEU A 546 5.59 -8.09 -3.11
C LEU A 546 6.24 -9.21 -2.29
N LEU A 547 7.28 -8.92 -1.51
CA LEU A 547 8.08 -9.91 -0.80
C LEU A 547 7.51 -10.23 0.59
N ASN A 548 6.97 -11.43 0.77
CA ASN A 548 6.24 -11.90 1.96
C ASN A 548 5.30 -10.84 2.59
N PRO A 549 4.34 -10.28 1.83
CA PRO A 549 3.47 -9.20 2.29
C PRO A 549 2.69 -9.59 3.54
N GLY A 550 2.66 -8.67 4.50
CA GLY A 550 1.83 -8.78 5.70
C GLY A 550 2.36 -9.74 6.77
N VAL A 551 3.59 -10.25 6.66
CA VAL A 551 4.17 -11.18 7.64
C VAL A 551 4.52 -10.52 8.97
N ILE A 552 5.35 -9.46 9.01
CA ILE A 552 5.73 -8.76 10.26
C ILE A 552 4.98 -7.44 10.36
N THR A 553 5.03 -6.65 9.29
CA THR A 553 4.24 -5.44 9.12
C THR A 553 3.41 -5.60 7.86
N ASP A 554 2.29 -4.90 7.79
CA ASP A 554 1.72 -4.64 6.47
C ASP A 554 2.75 -3.89 5.63
N PRO A 555 2.83 -4.18 4.31
CA PRO A 555 3.47 -3.21 3.45
C PRO A 555 2.73 -1.90 3.70
N ASP A 556 3.46 -0.87 4.12
CA ASP A 556 2.83 0.42 4.33
C ASP A 556 2.21 0.80 2.98
N LEU A 557 0.88 0.77 2.86
CA LEU A 557 0.22 1.13 1.61
C LEU A 557 0.45 2.62 1.28
N ASN A 558 0.86 3.41 2.28
CA ASN A 558 1.43 4.72 2.06
C ASN A 558 2.83 4.57 1.43
N ALA A 559 3.70 3.67 1.86
CA ALA A 559 4.94 3.36 1.16
C ALA A 559 4.77 2.61 -0.19
N LEU A 560 3.61 1.98 -0.42
CA LEU A 560 3.12 1.46 -1.71
C LEU A 560 2.49 2.55 -2.58
N ALA A 561 2.75 3.82 -2.30
CA ALA A 561 2.93 4.73 -3.43
C ALA A 561 4.14 4.18 -4.19
N PRO A 562 3.98 3.60 -5.40
CA PRO A 562 5.07 2.97 -6.11
C PRO A 562 6.28 3.90 -6.09
N LEU A 563 7.37 3.41 -5.53
CA LEU A 563 8.65 4.12 -5.44
C LEU A 563 9.29 4.32 -6.82
N GLU A 564 8.58 4.00 -7.91
CA GLU A 564 8.78 4.56 -9.24
C GLU A 564 7.49 4.49 -10.09
N ALA A 565 6.47 5.26 -9.67
CA ALA A 565 5.52 5.97 -10.52
C ALA A 565 4.73 6.94 -9.62
N THR A 566 5.24 8.08 -9.19
CA THR A 566 6.34 8.95 -9.60
C THR A 566 6.67 9.76 -8.35
N ARG A 567 7.75 10.54 -8.34
CA ARG A 567 7.92 11.64 -7.36
C ARG A 567 6.57 12.36 -7.17
N PRO A 568 6.22 12.82 -5.95
CA PRO A 568 4.96 13.52 -5.75
C PRO A 568 4.85 14.64 -6.78
N PHE A 569 3.66 14.90 -7.32
CA PHE A 569 3.44 15.96 -8.31
C PHE A 569 3.72 17.32 -7.64
N SER A 570 4.98 17.73 -7.68
CA SER A 570 5.60 18.66 -6.72
C SER A 570 6.67 19.51 -7.41
N PRO A 571 7.13 20.61 -6.78
CA PRO A 571 8.25 21.40 -7.26
C PRO A 571 9.52 20.59 -7.53
N ALA A 572 9.79 19.57 -6.71
CA ALA A 572 10.96 18.70 -6.88
C ALA A 572 10.88 17.83 -8.14
N LEU A 573 9.68 17.28 -8.43
CA LEU A 573 9.43 16.55 -9.68
C LEU A 573 9.58 17.49 -10.89
N ARG A 574 9.02 18.70 -10.81
CA ARG A 574 9.15 19.73 -11.86
C ARG A 574 10.62 19.99 -12.19
N GLY A 575 11.44 20.26 -11.16
CA GLY A 575 12.89 20.50 -11.34
C GLY A 575 13.59 19.33 -12.00
N SER A 576 13.27 18.10 -11.59
CA SER A 576 13.88 16.91 -12.19
C SER A 576 13.42 16.65 -13.63
N ASN A 577 12.18 17.00 -13.98
CA ASN A 577 11.67 16.89 -15.35
C ASN A 577 12.38 17.89 -16.27
N LEU A 578 12.66 19.11 -15.79
CA LEU A 578 13.44 20.11 -16.53
C LEU A 578 14.86 19.62 -16.82
N GLU A 579 15.52 19.02 -15.84
CA GLU A 579 16.85 18.42 -16.05
C GLU A 579 16.81 17.28 -17.08
N ALA A 580 15.77 16.45 -17.06
CA ALA A 580 15.60 15.35 -18.00
C ALA A 580 15.40 15.81 -19.46
N PHE A 581 14.82 17.01 -19.67
CA PHE A 581 14.59 17.54 -21.02
C PHE A 581 15.88 17.68 -21.84
N GLN A 582 16.97 18.13 -21.22
CA GLN A 582 18.22 18.47 -21.92
C GLN A 582 19.01 17.24 -22.41
N GLY A 583 18.66 16.02 -21.97
CA GLY A 583 19.37 14.79 -22.30
C GLY A 583 18.52 13.69 -22.95
N SER A 584 17.23 13.94 -23.19
CA SER A 584 16.27 12.92 -23.62
C SER A 584 15.66 13.23 -24.98
N LEU A 585 15.47 12.20 -25.80
CA LEU A 585 14.65 12.27 -27.01
C LEU A 585 13.29 11.63 -26.72
N TYR A 586 12.24 12.44 -26.66
CA TYR A 586 10.89 11.97 -26.43
C TYR A 586 10.23 11.51 -27.73
N ASP A 587 9.26 10.60 -27.63
CA ASP A 587 8.36 10.28 -28.73
C ASP A 587 7.47 11.49 -29.05
N LEU A 588 6.98 12.16 -28.02
CA LEU A 588 6.03 13.27 -28.14
C LEU A 588 6.36 14.42 -27.17
N LEU A 589 6.43 15.65 -27.69
CA LEU A 589 6.35 16.88 -26.90
C LEU A 589 4.95 17.51 -27.06
N VAL A 590 4.24 17.72 -25.95
CA VAL A 590 2.98 18.45 -25.90
C VAL A 590 3.24 19.87 -25.42
N VAL A 591 2.89 20.85 -26.25
CA VAL A 591 2.99 22.28 -25.93
C VAL A 591 1.60 22.80 -25.57
N GLY A 592 1.41 23.20 -24.31
CA GLY A 592 0.15 23.66 -23.74
C GLY A 592 -0.47 22.64 -22.79
N GLY A 593 -0.58 22.99 -21.51
CA GLY A 593 -1.12 22.19 -20.41
C GLY A 593 -2.57 22.52 -20.07
N GLY A 594 -3.37 22.96 -21.04
CA GLY A 594 -4.84 23.00 -20.93
C GLY A 594 -5.44 21.58 -21.03
N ILE A 595 -6.76 21.46 -20.88
CA ILE A 595 -7.43 20.13 -20.81
C ILE A 595 -7.14 19.23 -22.02
N VAL A 596 -7.01 19.82 -23.21
CA VAL A 596 -6.71 19.07 -24.44
C VAL A 596 -5.29 18.52 -24.39
N GLY A 597 -4.30 19.37 -24.10
CA GLY A 597 -2.90 18.93 -23.97
C GLY A 597 -2.69 17.95 -22.82
N ALA A 598 -3.36 18.18 -21.68
CA ALA A 598 -3.39 17.24 -20.57
C ALA A 598 -3.94 15.87 -20.99
N GLY A 599 -5.05 15.86 -21.73
CA GLY A 599 -5.64 14.65 -22.30
C GLY A 599 -4.72 13.95 -23.28
N VAL A 600 -4.08 14.69 -24.19
CA VAL A 600 -3.10 14.15 -25.16
C VAL A 600 -1.93 13.50 -24.45
N ALA A 601 -1.35 14.17 -23.46
CA ALA A 601 -0.26 13.59 -22.69
C ALA A 601 -0.69 12.34 -21.92
N TRP A 602 -1.89 12.34 -21.35
CA TRP A 602 -2.42 11.18 -20.62
C TRP A 602 -2.65 9.98 -21.53
N ASP A 603 -3.32 10.20 -22.67
CA ASP A 603 -3.60 9.17 -23.66
C ASP A 603 -2.30 8.61 -24.25
N ALA A 604 -1.37 9.46 -24.69
CA ALA A 604 -0.08 9.06 -25.23
C ALA A 604 0.77 8.23 -24.24
N SER A 605 0.80 8.65 -22.97
CA SER A 605 1.56 7.94 -21.93
C SER A 605 0.99 6.54 -21.67
N LEU A 606 -0.35 6.40 -21.65
CA LEU A 606 -1.02 5.11 -21.48
C LEU A 606 -0.79 4.14 -22.65
N ARG A 607 -0.54 4.67 -23.85
CA ARG A 607 -0.15 3.86 -25.02
C ARG A 607 1.34 3.48 -25.00
N GLY A 608 2.10 3.92 -23.99
CA GLY A 608 3.52 3.61 -23.82
C GLY A 608 4.47 4.54 -24.58
N LEU A 609 4.01 5.72 -25.00
CA LEU A 609 4.89 6.74 -25.59
C LEU A 609 5.67 7.46 -24.49
N SER A 610 6.93 7.82 -24.78
CA SER A 610 7.68 8.76 -23.94
C SER A 610 7.21 10.19 -24.21
N VAL A 611 6.65 10.86 -23.20
CA VAL A 611 5.97 12.16 -23.36
C VAL A 611 6.62 13.23 -22.50
N ALA A 612 6.86 14.40 -23.10
CA ALA A 612 7.11 15.65 -22.38
C ALA A 612 5.91 16.59 -22.54
N LEU A 613 5.52 17.30 -21.48
CA LEU A 613 4.49 18.35 -21.54
C LEU A 613 5.00 19.61 -20.87
N ILE A 614 4.91 20.73 -21.59
CA ILE A 614 5.27 22.06 -21.11
C ILE A 614 4.07 23.00 -21.14
N GLU A 615 3.93 23.83 -20.11
CA GLU A 615 2.90 24.87 -20.01
C GLU A 615 3.55 26.21 -19.68
N LYS A 616 3.22 27.26 -20.45
CA LYS A 616 3.82 28.60 -20.34
C LYS A 616 3.60 29.22 -18.97
N ASP A 617 2.37 29.17 -18.49
CA ASP A 617 1.99 29.69 -17.18
C ASP A 617 1.74 28.49 -16.26
N ASP A 618 0.51 28.23 -15.83
CA ASP A 618 0.22 27.07 -15.03
C ASP A 618 -0.87 26.20 -15.64
N PHE A 619 -0.94 24.93 -15.25
CA PHE A 619 -1.88 23.97 -15.83
C PHE A 619 -3.31 24.49 -15.75
N GLY A 620 -3.97 24.60 -16.90
CA GLY A 620 -5.32 25.14 -17.01
C GLY A 620 -5.45 26.67 -16.85
N SER A 621 -4.38 27.46 -16.90
CA SER A 621 -4.40 28.94 -16.76
C SER A 621 -5.24 29.67 -17.82
N GLY A 622 -5.29 29.12 -19.04
CA GLY A 622 -5.99 29.69 -20.18
C GLY A 622 -7.48 29.35 -20.24
N THR A 623 -8.00 29.07 -21.45
CA THR A 623 -9.42 28.79 -21.70
C THR A 623 -9.98 27.66 -20.81
N SER A 624 -9.18 26.65 -20.48
CA SER A 624 -9.60 25.48 -19.71
C SER A 624 -9.92 25.75 -18.23
N GLY A 625 -9.41 26.83 -17.64
CA GLY A 625 -9.73 27.26 -16.27
C GLY A 625 -10.60 28.50 -16.19
N LYS A 626 -11.08 28.99 -17.35
CA LYS A 626 -11.94 30.17 -17.50
C LYS A 626 -13.18 29.84 -18.31
N SER A 627 -13.73 28.64 -18.09
CA SER A 627 -14.93 28.17 -18.79
C SER A 627 -16.19 28.50 -17.99
N SER A 628 -17.35 28.10 -18.51
CA SER A 628 -18.59 28.11 -17.73
C SER A 628 -18.68 26.96 -16.73
N ARG A 629 -17.59 26.20 -16.51
CA ARG A 629 -17.48 25.10 -15.52
C ARG A 629 -18.54 24.01 -15.69
N MET A 630 -18.95 23.76 -16.92
CA MET A 630 -20.01 22.80 -17.27
C MET A 630 -19.52 21.71 -18.22
N ILE A 631 -19.94 20.47 -17.95
CA ILE A 631 -19.78 19.31 -18.82
C ILE A 631 -21.11 19.11 -19.56
N HIS A 632 -21.33 19.93 -20.58
CA HIS A 632 -22.59 19.95 -21.32
C HIS A 632 -22.74 18.78 -22.28
N GLY A 633 -23.92 18.13 -22.28
CA GLY A 633 -24.28 17.14 -23.29
C GLY A 633 -24.74 17.72 -24.63
N GLY A 634 -24.78 19.06 -24.77
CA GLY A 634 -24.89 19.70 -26.07
C GLY A 634 -26.32 19.97 -26.56
N LEU A 635 -27.28 20.23 -25.67
CA LEU A 635 -28.67 20.54 -26.00
C LEU A 635 -28.83 21.58 -27.13
N ARG A 636 -27.98 22.62 -27.17
CA ARG A 636 -28.01 23.66 -28.21
C ARG A 636 -27.80 23.11 -29.63
N TYR A 637 -27.02 22.02 -29.78
CA TYR A 637 -26.70 21.42 -31.08
C TYR A 637 -27.88 20.65 -31.67
N LEU A 638 -28.89 20.30 -30.86
CA LEU A 638 -30.14 19.72 -31.38
C LEU A 638 -30.90 20.70 -32.29
N LYS A 639 -30.82 22.01 -32.01
CA LYS A 639 -31.41 23.03 -32.88
C LYS A 639 -30.75 23.09 -34.26
N SER A 640 -29.48 22.67 -34.36
CA SER A 640 -28.71 22.64 -35.61
C SER A 640 -28.73 21.28 -36.32
N GLY A 641 -29.33 20.25 -35.72
CA GLY A 641 -29.40 18.90 -36.30
C GLY A 641 -28.16 18.01 -36.10
N ASP A 642 -27.18 18.44 -35.30
CA ASP A 642 -25.91 17.71 -35.09
C ASP A 642 -26.04 16.57 -34.07
N PHE A 643 -26.90 15.59 -34.35
CA PHE A 643 -27.21 14.48 -33.45
C PHE A 643 -25.99 13.65 -33.02
N ARG A 644 -25.00 13.49 -33.92
CA ARG A 644 -23.74 12.78 -33.61
C ARG A 644 -22.98 13.48 -32.48
N LEU A 645 -22.81 14.79 -32.58
CA LEU A 645 -22.09 15.60 -31.60
C LEU A 645 -22.81 15.60 -30.23
N VAL A 646 -24.14 15.60 -30.24
CA VAL A 646 -24.96 15.48 -29.02
C VAL A 646 -24.74 14.12 -28.36
N ARG A 647 -24.83 13.03 -29.12
CA ARG A 647 -24.60 11.67 -28.61
C ARG A 647 -23.19 11.49 -28.07
N GLU A 648 -22.19 12.04 -28.74
CA GLU A 648 -20.79 12.03 -28.30
C GLU A 648 -20.60 12.79 -26.99
N SER A 649 -21.15 14.02 -26.91
CA SER A 649 -21.09 14.85 -25.70
C SER A 649 -21.79 14.17 -24.51
N LEU A 650 -22.94 13.52 -24.74
CA LEU A 650 -23.66 12.75 -23.72
C LEU A 650 -22.89 11.50 -23.26
N GLY A 651 -22.20 10.82 -24.18
CA GLY A 651 -21.33 9.69 -23.87
C GLY A 651 -20.14 10.11 -23.01
N GLU A 652 -19.47 11.19 -23.38
CA GLU A 652 -18.32 11.69 -22.63
C GLU A 652 -18.72 12.28 -21.28
N ARG A 653 -19.85 12.99 -21.18
CA ARG A 653 -20.39 13.41 -19.88
C ARG A 653 -20.58 12.22 -18.94
N ARG A 654 -21.12 11.11 -19.44
CA ARG A 654 -21.27 9.88 -18.67
C ARG A 654 -19.92 9.30 -18.24
N ASN A 655 -18.96 9.25 -19.15
CA ASN A 655 -17.62 8.77 -18.84
C ASN A 655 -16.94 9.64 -17.78
N LEU A 656 -17.04 10.97 -17.88
CA LEU A 656 -16.46 11.92 -16.94
C LEU A 656 -17.08 11.80 -15.54
N MET A 657 -18.40 11.62 -15.46
CA MET A 657 -19.08 11.31 -14.19
C MET A 657 -18.64 9.97 -13.58
N ARG A 658 -18.21 9.01 -14.40
CA ARG A 658 -17.67 7.72 -13.94
C ARG A 658 -16.23 7.85 -13.45
N ILE A 659 -15.36 8.49 -14.22
CA ILE A 659 -13.93 8.55 -13.91
C ILE A 659 -13.58 9.63 -12.88
N ALA A 660 -14.38 10.69 -12.77
CA ALA A 660 -14.15 11.80 -11.85
C ALA A 660 -15.44 12.16 -11.07
N PRO A 661 -16.04 11.23 -10.31
CA PRO A 661 -17.35 11.42 -9.68
C PRO A 661 -17.39 12.54 -8.62
N HIS A 662 -16.24 12.88 -8.03
CA HIS A 662 -16.10 14.00 -7.09
C HIS A 662 -16.10 15.36 -7.81
N LEU A 663 -15.54 15.42 -9.04
CA LEU A 663 -15.44 16.66 -9.80
C LEU A 663 -16.60 16.88 -10.77
N VAL A 664 -17.28 15.85 -11.25
CA VAL A 664 -18.33 15.98 -12.27
C VAL A 664 -19.66 15.51 -11.69
N LYS A 665 -20.49 16.47 -11.29
CA LYS A 665 -21.78 16.24 -10.63
C LYS A 665 -22.92 16.61 -11.56
N GLY A 666 -23.95 15.78 -11.60
CA GLY A 666 -25.17 16.12 -12.33
C GLY A 666 -26.11 16.96 -11.48
N ILE A 667 -26.53 18.11 -12.02
CA ILE A 667 -27.30 19.11 -11.28
C ILE A 667 -28.50 19.52 -12.14
N PRO A 668 -29.66 19.84 -11.56
CA PRO A 668 -30.80 20.32 -12.33
C PRO A 668 -30.56 21.75 -12.87
N PHE A 669 -30.97 21.94 -14.12
CA PHE A 669 -31.01 23.20 -14.85
C PHE A 669 -32.46 23.58 -15.03
N VAL A 670 -32.86 24.68 -14.39
CA VAL A 670 -34.20 25.25 -14.46
C VAL A 670 -34.25 26.22 -15.63
N PHE A 671 -35.12 25.93 -16.59
CA PHE A 671 -35.46 26.79 -17.72
C PHE A 671 -36.84 27.41 -17.45
N PRO A 672 -36.93 28.63 -16.89
CA PRO A 672 -38.21 29.31 -16.70
C PRO A 672 -38.78 29.78 -18.04
N ILE A 673 -40.09 29.69 -18.21
CA ILE A 673 -40.81 30.06 -19.45
C ILE A 673 -41.73 31.23 -19.16
N TYR A 674 -41.48 32.35 -19.85
CA TYR A 674 -42.26 33.57 -19.74
C TYR A 674 -43.04 33.86 -21.03
N LYS A 675 -44.27 34.34 -20.88
CA LYS A 675 -45.21 34.61 -21.98
C LYS A 675 -44.64 35.54 -23.06
N ASP A 676 -43.93 36.59 -22.63
CA ASP A 676 -43.45 37.66 -23.51
C ASP A 676 -42.01 37.45 -24.02
N GLN A 677 -41.41 36.28 -23.76
CA GLN A 677 -40.04 35.96 -24.16
C GLN A 677 -39.93 35.06 -25.41
N GLY A 678 -41.03 34.79 -26.12
CA GLY A 678 -41.03 34.08 -27.40
C GLY A 678 -40.66 32.58 -27.34
N ASP A 679 -40.47 32.01 -26.16
CA ASP A 679 -40.11 30.60 -25.98
C ASP A 679 -41.36 29.71 -25.97
N SER A 680 -41.51 28.87 -26.99
CA SER A 680 -42.57 27.86 -27.00
C SER A 680 -42.22 26.70 -26.07
N ARG A 681 -42.97 26.57 -24.96
CA ARG A 681 -42.87 25.43 -24.03
C ARG A 681 -42.87 24.08 -24.75
N THR A 682 -43.76 23.91 -25.72
CA THR A 682 -43.89 22.68 -26.50
C THR A 682 -42.63 22.37 -27.31
N VAL A 683 -42.04 23.39 -27.96
CA VAL A 683 -40.82 23.21 -28.77
C VAL A 683 -39.62 22.84 -27.90
N ILE A 684 -39.44 23.52 -26.76
CA ILE A 684 -38.32 23.22 -25.85
C ILE A 684 -38.50 21.83 -25.23
N ASN A 685 -39.73 21.48 -24.83
CA ASN A 685 -40.04 20.15 -24.29
C ASN A 685 -39.77 19.04 -25.33
N LEU A 686 -40.13 19.25 -26.60
CA LEU A 686 -39.80 18.30 -27.68
C LEU A 686 -38.29 18.16 -27.87
N GLY A 687 -37.54 19.28 -27.79
CA GLY A 687 -36.08 19.26 -27.84
C GLY A 687 -35.45 18.46 -26.68
N LEU A 688 -35.95 18.64 -25.46
CA LEU A 688 -35.50 17.89 -24.28
C LEU A 688 -35.89 16.41 -24.35
N TRP A 689 -37.05 16.07 -24.90
CA TRP A 689 -37.42 14.68 -25.19
C TRP A 689 -36.43 14.03 -26.17
N GLY A 690 -36.05 14.75 -27.24
CA GLY A 690 -35.01 14.31 -28.17
C GLY A 690 -33.65 14.12 -27.49
N TYR A 691 -33.27 15.06 -26.63
CA TYR A 691 -32.04 15.00 -25.83
C TYR A 691 -32.00 13.77 -24.91
N ASP A 692 -33.07 13.51 -24.17
CA ASP A 692 -33.21 12.35 -23.28
C ASP A 692 -33.22 11.03 -24.02
N THR A 693 -33.74 11.02 -25.25
CA THR A 693 -33.76 9.84 -26.11
C THR A 693 -32.34 9.53 -26.60
N LEU A 694 -31.58 10.54 -27.02
CA LEU A 694 -30.20 10.39 -27.47
C LEU A 694 -29.23 10.00 -26.35
N ALA A 695 -29.57 10.28 -25.09
CA ALA A 695 -28.82 9.78 -23.93
C ALA A 695 -28.81 8.24 -23.84
N GLY A 696 -29.80 7.56 -24.47
CA GLY A 696 -29.88 6.11 -24.60
C GLY A 696 -30.36 5.38 -23.35
N SER A 697 -30.25 4.04 -23.33
CA SER A 697 -30.73 3.17 -22.24
C SER A 697 -29.85 3.16 -20.98
N LYS A 698 -28.59 3.59 -21.10
CA LYS A 698 -27.63 3.72 -19.98
C LYS A 698 -27.63 5.15 -19.43
N LYS A 699 -28.79 5.63 -18.97
CA LYS A 699 -28.93 6.98 -18.39
C LYS A 699 -28.26 7.02 -17.02
N ASN A 700 -27.42 8.02 -16.79
CA ASN A 700 -26.80 8.30 -15.49
C ASN A 700 -27.40 9.52 -14.79
N LEU A 701 -28.37 10.20 -15.42
CA LEU A 701 -29.14 11.31 -14.84
C LEU A 701 -30.64 11.14 -15.11
N PRO A 702 -31.50 11.75 -14.28
CA PRO A 702 -32.95 11.71 -14.46
C PRO A 702 -33.38 12.34 -15.81
N PRO A 703 -34.55 11.94 -16.34
CA PRO A 703 -35.13 12.59 -17.51
C PRO A 703 -35.56 14.04 -17.20
N HIS A 704 -35.86 14.81 -18.24
CA HIS A 704 -36.41 16.14 -18.09
C HIS A 704 -37.85 16.10 -17.54
N GLU A 705 -38.23 17.17 -16.85
CA GLU A 705 -39.55 17.36 -16.25
C GLU A 705 -40.14 18.71 -16.68
N SER A 706 -41.46 18.76 -16.82
CA SER A 706 -42.20 19.99 -17.12
C SER A 706 -42.99 20.43 -15.90
N LEU A 707 -42.73 21.65 -15.44
CA LEU A 707 -43.26 22.21 -14.20
C LEU A 707 -44.36 23.25 -14.49
N THR A 708 -45.33 23.36 -13.58
CA THR A 708 -46.24 24.52 -13.53
C THR A 708 -45.51 25.76 -13.02
N ALA A 709 -46.14 26.93 -13.11
CA ALA A 709 -45.57 28.17 -12.55
C ALA A 709 -45.33 28.05 -11.04
N GLU A 710 -46.28 27.45 -10.31
CA GLU A 710 -46.17 27.17 -8.88
C GLU A 710 -44.99 26.24 -8.57
N GLN A 711 -44.87 25.11 -9.27
CA GLN A 711 -43.77 24.16 -9.08
C GLN A 711 -42.40 24.78 -9.43
N THR A 712 -42.36 25.66 -10.44
CA THR A 712 -41.13 26.38 -10.81
C THR A 712 -40.71 27.35 -9.70
N LEU A 713 -41.66 28.03 -9.07
CA LEU A 713 -41.41 28.92 -7.92
C LEU A 713 -41.13 28.14 -6.63
N GLU A 714 -41.64 26.92 -6.46
CA GLU A 714 -41.22 26.04 -5.35
C GLU A 714 -39.74 25.65 -5.48
N MET A 715 -39.28 25.36 -6.70
CA MET A 715 -37.90 24.99 -6.97
C MET A 715 -36.94 26.18 -6.91
N GLU A 716 -37.37 27.35 -7.40
CA GLU A 716 -36.61 28.60 -7.33
C GLU A 716 -37.50 29.79 -6.92
N PRO A 717 -37.65 30.03 -5.60
CA PRO A 717 -38.60 31.02 -5.07
C PRO A 717 -38.34 32.47 -5.47
N ARG A 718 -37.12 32.79 -5.92
CA ARG A 718 -36.72 34.17 -6.23
C ARG A 718 -36.96 34.55 -7.69
N LEU A 719 -37.43 33.66 -8.56
CA LEU A 719 -37.82 34.04 -9.92
C LEU A 719 -38.95 35.09 -9.92
N ILE A 720 -38.94 35.98 -10.92
CA ILE A 720 -40.04 36.93 -11.11
C ILE A 720 -41.31 36.16 -11.47
N ARG A 721 -42.39 36.36 -10.70
CA ARG A 721 -43.69 35.70 -10.93
C ARG A 721 -44.46 36.29 -12.11
N GLU A 722 -44.31 37.58 -12.36
CA GLU A 722 -45.02 38.27 -13.44
C GLU A 722 -44.65 37.67 -14.81
N GLY A 723 -45.66 37.22 -15.57
CA GLY A 723 -45.48 36.63 -16.89
C GLY A 723 -44.96 35.18 -16.92
N LEU A 724 -44.69 34.54 -15.78
CA LEU A 724 -44.20 33.15 -15.70
C LEU A 724 -45.32 32.15 -15.99
N GLU A 725 -45.19 31.35 -17.06
CA GLU A 725 -46.15 30.31 -17.44
C GLU A 725 -45.80 28.92 -16.88
N GLY A 726 -44.55 28.71 -16.48
CA GLY A 726 -44.04 27.44 -15.98
C GLY A 726 -42.54 27.30 -16.22
N GLY A 727 -42.05 26.07 -16.18
CA GLY A 727 -40.63 25.79 -16.36
C GLY A 727 -40.37 24.39 -16.90
N LEU A 728 -39.15 24.19 -17.41
CA LEU A 728 -38.62 22.88 -17.76
C LEU A 728 -37.36 22.64 -16.95
N VAL A 729 -37.21 21.45 -16.38
CA VAL A 729 -36.01 21.05 -15.66
C VAL A 729 -35.35 19.93 -16.43
N TYR A 730 -34.06 20.07 -16.71
CA TYR A 730 -33.24 18.99 -17.24
C TYR A 730 -31.93 18.88 -16.46
N TYR A 731 -31.23 17.77 -16.60
CA TYR A 731 -30.02 17.51 -15.82
C TYR A 731 -28.78 17.51 -16.72
N ASP A 732 -27.75 18.27 -16.33
CA ASP A 732 -26.46 18.32 -17.01
C ASP A 732 -25.30 18.35 -16.00
N GLY A 733 -24.06 18.24 -16.49
CA GLY A 733 -22.88 18.19 -15.63
C GLY A 733 -22.32 19.56 -15.25
N LEU A 734 -22.03 19.76 -13.97
CA LEU A 734 -21.17 20.84 -13.46
C LEU A 734 -19.84 20.27 -12.98
N THR A 735 -18.78 21.08 -13.07
CA THR A 735 -17.43 20.67 -12.68
C THR A 735 -16.57 21.81 -12.14
N ASP A 736 -15.39 21.46 -11.65
CA ASP A 736 -14.27 22.38 -11.46
C ASP A 736 -13.29 22.15 -12.63
N ASP A 737 -13.21 23.13 -13.53
CA ASP A 737 -12.54 23.00 -14.83
C ASP A 737 -11.00 23.00 -14.71
N ALA A 738 -10.47 23.88 -13.86
CA ALA A 738 -9.06 23.90 -13.49
C ALA A 738 -8.65 22.60 -12.79
N ARG A 739 -9.48 22.11 -11.86
CA ARG A 739 -9.19 20.88 -11.13
C ARG A 739 -9.25 19.63 -12.01
N LEU A 740 -10.25 19.54 -12.89
CA LEU A 740 -10.35 18.44 -13.86
C LEU A 740 -9.11 18.42 -14.78
N THR A 741 -8.65 19.59 -15.21
CA THR A 741 -7.42 19.72 -16.00
C THR A 741 -6.20 19.24 -15.20
N LEU A 742 -6.05 19.71 -13.96
CA LEU A 742 -4.95 19.32 -13.07
C LEU A 742 -4.93 17.81 -12.77
N GLU A 743 -6.07 17.19 -12.47
CA GLU A 743 -6.13 15.74 -12.22
C GLU A 743 -5.80 14.95 -13.49
N THR A 744 -6.10 15.48 -14.67
CA THR A 744 -5.70 14.87 -15.95
C THR A 744 -4.19 14.95 -16.16
N VAL A 745 -3.54 16.09 -15.85
CA VAL A 745 -2.07 16.23 -15.90
C VAL A 745 -1.39 15.31 -14.87
N LYS A 746 -1.95 15.21 -13.66
CA LYS A 746 -1.49 14.28 -12.63
C LYS A 746 -1.62 12.83 -13.09
N ALA A 747 -2.70 12.48 -13.79
CA ALA A 747 -2.86 11.17 -14.38
C ALA A 747 -1.80 10.90 -15.47
N ALA A 748 -1.55 11.85 -16.38
CA ALA A 748 -0.48 11.72 -17.38
C ALA A 748 0.89 11.48 -16.73
N THR A 749 1.21 12.28 -15.70
CA THR A 749 2.47 12.18 -14.96
C THR A 749 2.61 10.83 -14.27
N ARG A 750 1.53 10.33 -13.66
CA ARG A 750 1.50 8.99 -13.02
C ARG A 750 1.87 7.88 -14.01
N TYR A 751 1.54 8.04 -15.29
CA TYR A 751 1.90 7.10 -16.36
C TYR A 751 3.20 7.46 -17.09
N GLY A 752 4.05 8.32 -16.51
CA GLY A 752 5.42 8.57 -16.96
C GLY A 752 5.63 9.83 -17.80
N ALA A 753 4.61 10.67 -18.01
CA ALA A 753 4.82 11.95 -18.68
C ALA A 753 5.73 12.88 -17.86
N ALA A 754 6.77 13.43 -18.48
CA ALA A 754 7.58 14.49 -17.90
C ALA A 754 6.87 15.84 -18.07
N THR A 755 6.20 16.30 -17.00
CA THR A 755 5.36 17.50 -17.01
C THR A 755 6.04 18.67 -16.27
N ALA A 756 5.93 19.89 -16.82
CA ALA A 756 6.42 21.10 -16.16
C ALA A 756 5.55 22.32 -16.50
N ASN A 757 5.08 23.02 -15.46
CA ASN A 757 4.44 24.34 -15.58
C ASN A 757 5.48 25.47 -15.52
N HIS A 758 5.10 26.66 -15.94
CA HIS A 758 5.91 27.87 -16.05
C HIS A 758 7.12 27.69 -16.97
N VAL A 759 6.92 26.98 -18.08
CA VAL A 759 7.91 26.65 -19.10
C VAL A 759 7.39 27.10 -20.46
N GLU A 760 7.91 28.22 -20.94
CA GLU A 760 7.47 28.87 -22.18
C GLU A 760 8.27 28.38 -23.39
N LEU A 761 7.60 27.99 -24.47
CA LEU A 761 8.26 27.75 -25.75
C LEU A 761 8.68 29.09 -26.37
N ILE A 762 9.99 29.28 -26.60
CA ILE A 762 10.54 30.52 -27.18
C ILE A 762 11.18 30.31 -28.56
N GLY A 763 11.36 29.06 -29.00
CA GLY A 763 11.84 28.74 -30.34
C GLY A 763 11.69 27.26 -30.68
N MET A 764 11.67 26.93 -31.96
CA MET A 764 11.59 25.56 -32.44
C MET A 764 12.53 25.37 -33.64
N GLU A 765 13.34 24.32 -33.60
CA GLU A 765 14.13 23.85 -34.74
C GLU A 765 13.49 22.58 -35.30
N VAL A 766 13.29 22.54 -36.63
CA VAL A 766 12.71 21.39 -37.34
C VAL A 766 13.83 20.62 -38.04
N LEU A 767 14.02 19.35 -37.66
CA LEU A 767 15.01 18.44 -38.23
C LEU A 767 14.30 17.29 -38.97
N PRO A 768 15.00 16.56 -39.87
CA PRO A 768 14.37 15.48 -40.65
C PRO A 768 13.73 14.36 -39.79
N ASP A 769 14.32 14.03 -38.65
CA ASP A 769 13.93 12.90 -37.79
C ASP A 769 13.30 13.31 -36.44
N ARG A 770 13.33 14.60 -36.09
CA ARG A 770 12.84 15.14 -34.80
C ARG A 770 12.62 16.67 -34.87
N MET A 771 12.05 17.24 -33.82
CA MET A 771 11.97 18.68 -33.58
C MET A 771 12.60 18.99 -32.21
N THR A 772 13.32 20.11 -32.11
CA THR A 772 13.96 20.55 -30.87
C THR A 772 13.41 21.90 -30.45
N ALA A 773 12.69 21.90 -29.32
CA ALA A 773 12.09 23.07 -28.71
C ALA A 773 13.09 23.75 -27.76
N ARG A 774 13.28 25.05 -27.91
CA ARG A 774 13.95 25.89 -26.90
C ARG A 774 12.90 26.48 -25.97
N VAL A 775 13.06 26.26 -24.67
CA VAL A 775 12.09 26.68 -23.66
C VAL A 775 12.70 27.54 -22.56
N LEU A 776 11.93 28.46 -22.00
CA LEU A 776 12.29 29.35 -20.89
C LEU A 776 11.51 28.95 -19.63
N ASP A 777 12.21 28.55 -18.57
CA ASP A 777 11.64 28.39 -17.24
C ASP A 777 11.41 29.78 -16.63
N ARG A 778 10.15 30.20 -16.49
CA ARG A 778 9.77 31.52 -15.95
C ARG A 778 9.94 31.65 -14.44
N ILE A 779 10.13 30.52 -13.73
CA ILE A 779 10.41 30.52 -12.28
C ILE A 779 11.90 30.80 -12.04
N THR A 780 12.78 30.14 -12.78
CA THR A 780 14.24 30.24 -12.58
C THR A 780 14.96 31.15 -13.58
N SER A 781 14.25 31.62 -14.61
CA SER A 781 14.77 32.36 -15.77
C SER A 781 15.84 31.60 -16.58
N LYS A 782 15.94 30.27 -16.42
CA LYS A 782 16.86 29.41 -17.16
C LYS A 782 16.24 28.94 -18.47
N THR A 783 17.07 28.70 -19.48
CA THR A 783 16.64 28.10 -20.74
C THR A 783 17.03 26.64 -20.82
N TRP A 784 16.18 25.84 -21.47
CA TRP A 784 16.34 24.41 -21.67
C TRP A 784 16.02 24.03 -23.11
N GLU A 785 16.44 22.84 -23.53
CA GLU A 785 16.07 22.27 -24.83
C GLU A 785 15.33 20.95 -24.64
N VAL A 786 14.26 20.74 -25.40
CA VAL A 786 13.46 19.51 -25.38
C VAL A 786 13.40 18.96 -26.80
N SER A 787 13.91 17.75 -27.02
CA SER A 787 13.85 17.10 -28.34
C SER A 787 12.76 16.04 -28.38
N ALA A 788 11.95 16.04 -29.44
CA ALA A 788 10.90 15.04 -29.63
C ALA A 788 10.72 14.63 -31.10
N ARG A 789 10.28 13.39 -31.35
CA ARG A 789 10.03 12.86 -32.70
C ARG A 789 8.76 13.43 -33.35
N ALA A 790 7.79 13.83 -32.53
CA ALA A 790 6.59 14.56 -32.92
C ALA A 790 6.27 15.63 -31.87
N VAL A 791 5.61 16.71 -32.30
CA VAL A 791 5.17 17.80 -31.42
C VAL A 791 3.67 17.99 -31.57
N VAL A 792 2.94 18.07 -30.45
CA VAL A 792 1.54 18.49 -30.44
C VAL A 792 1.45 19.93 -29.96
N ASN A 793 0.86 20.79 -30.78
CA ASN A 793 0.46 22.14 -30.38
C ASN A 793 -0.97 22.10 -29.85
N ALA A 794 -1.11 22.17 -28.53
CA ALA A 794 -2.37 22.21 -27.79
C ALA A 794 -2.51 23.52 -27.00
N THR A 795 -1.94 24.62 -27.52
CA THR A 795 -1.92 25.93 -26.85
C THR A 795 -3.20 26.75 -26.97
N GLY A 796 -4.32 26.13 -27.40
CA GLY A 796 -5.64 26.75 -27.38
C GLY A 796 -5.71 28.05 -28.21
N VAL A 797 -6.06 29.18 -27.60
CA VAL A 797 -6.14 30.47 -28.31
C VAL A 797 -4.79 30.98 -28.82
N TRP A 798 -3.68 30.46 -28.29
CA TRP A 798 -2.34 30.78 -28.74
C TRP A 798 -1.82 29.88 -29.87
N SER A 799 -2.62 28.92 -30.38
CA SER A 799 -2.17 27.95 -31.39
C SER A 799 -1.51 28.59 -32.61
N ASP A 800 -2.05 29.71 -33.11
CA ASP A 800 -1.47 30.41 -34.26
C ASP A 800 -0.07 30.98 -33.97
N ARG A 801 0.23 31.41 -32.73
CA ARG A 801 1.58 31.87 -32.36
C ARG A 801 2.60 30.74 -32.50
N ILE A 802 2.26 29.54 -32.03
CA ILE A 802 3.15 28.36 -32.12
C ILE A 802 3.30 27.90 -33.56
N ARG A 803 2.22 27.92 -34.36
CA ARG A 803 2.28 27.60 -35.80
C ARG A 803 3.21 28.53 -36.54
N ILE A 804 3.17 29.84 -36.26
CA ILE A 804 4.06 30.83 -36.89
C ILE A 804 5.53 30.61 -36.47
N VAL A 805 5.79 30.21 -35.22
CA VAL A 805 7.15 29.87 -34.76
C VAL A 805 7.75 28.72 -35.56
N VAL A 806 6.94 27.72 -35.94
CA VAL A 806 7.40 26.55 -36.72
C VAL A 806 7.39 26.83 -38.22
N GLN A 807 6.37 27.53 -38.71
CA GLN A 807 6.14 27.84 -40.12
C GLN A 807 5.76 29.33 -40.25
N PRO A 808 6.72 30.23 -40.55
CA PRO A 808 6.49 31.68 -40.58
C PRO A 808 5.35 32.15 -41.50
N ASP A 809 5.08 31.40 -42.58
CA ASP A 809 4.02 31.73 -43.56
C ASP A 809 2.63 31.13 -43.22
N ALA A 810 2.45 30.57 -42.02
CA ALA A 810 1.19 29.96 -41.60
C ALA A 810 0.05 30.99 -41.55
N ARG A 811 -1.04 30.74 -42.30
CA ARG A 811 -2.26 31.56 -42.24
C ARG A 811 -2.99 31.38 -40.92
N ALA A 812 -3.59 32.45 -40.40
CA ALA A 812 -4.40 32.42 -39.19
C ALA A 812 -5.51 31.37 -39.26
N LEU A 813 -5.57 30.50 -38.27
CA LEU A 813 -6.57 29.45 -38.11
C LEU A 813 -7.74 29.92 -37.24
N LEU A 814 -7.44 30.73 -36.23
CA LEU A 814 -8.35 31.02 -35.14
C LEU A 814 -9.00 32.40 -35.27
N ARG A 815 -10.25 32.48 -34.82
CA ARG A 815 -10.99 33.70 -34.53
C ARG A 815 -11.29 33.74 -33.03
N PRO A 816 -10.45 34.41 -32.21
CA PRO A 816 -10.64 34.47 -30.77
C PRO A 816 -11.97 35.12 -30.38
N ALA A 817 -12.69 34.52 -29.43
CA ALA A 817 -13.93 35.07 -28.89
C ALA A 817 -13.88 35.14 -27.36
N LYS A 818 -14.04 36.33 -26.78
CA LYS A 818 -14.05 36.59 -25.34
C LYS A 818 -15.44 36.30 -24.77
N GLY A 819 -15.47 35.59 -23.65
CA GLY A 819 -16.64 35.42 -22.79
C GLY A 819 -16.26 35.67 -21.33
N ILE A 820 -17.14 36.38 -20.61
CA ILE A 820 -16.92 36.72 -19.21
C ILE A 820 -17.96 36.05 -18.30
N HIS A 821 -17.63 35.99 -17.02
CA HIS A 821 -18.55 35.62 -15.94
C HIS A 821 -18.35 36.57 -14.76
N ILE A 822 -19.47 37.04 -14.18
CA ILE A 822 -19.46 37.83 -12.95
C ILE A 822 -19.70 36.92 -11.75
N VAL A 823 -19.11 37.24 -10.61
CA VAL A 823 -19.27 36.49 -9.35
C VAL A 823 -19.71 37.45 -8.25
N PHE A 824 -20.77 37.12 -7.53
CA PHE A 824 -21.26 37.94 -6.42
C PHE A 824 -21.75 37.07 -5.24
N PRO A 825 -21.81 37.62 -4.01
CA PRO A 825 -22.29 36.87 -2.85
C PRO A 825 -23.73 36.40 -3.01
N ARG A 826 -23.97 35.10 -2.80
CA ARG A 826 -25.28 34.45 -2.96
C ARG A 826 -26.37 35.06 -2.09
N LYS A 827 -26.00 35.62 -0.93
CA LYS A 827 -26.93 36.32 -0.03
C LYS A 827 -27.62 37.54 -0.67
N LEU A 828 -27.02 38.15 -1.70
CA LEU A 828 -27.60 39.29 -2.41
C LEU A 828 -28.75 38.87 -3.33
N LYS A 829 -28.58 37.76 -4.05
CA LYS A 829 -29.61 37.12 -4.88
C LYS A 829 -29.59 35.60 -4.59
N PRO A 830 -30.40 35.12 -3.65
CA PRO A 830 -30.40 33.71 -3.26
C PRO A 830 -30.93 32.83 -4.40
N ILE A 831 -30.01 32.16 -5.10
CA ILE A 831 -30.30 31.20 -6.17
C ILE A 831 -29.98 29.80 -5.66
N SER A 832 -30.88 28.84 -5.85
CA SER A 832 -30.79 27.48 -5.30
C SER A 832 -30.37 26.44 -6.32
N GLN A 833 -30.77 26.63 -7.59
CA GLN A 833 -30.47 25.72 -8.69
C GLN A 833 -29.75 26.47 -9.82
N VAL A 834 -29.25 25.74 -10.82
CA VAL A 834 -28.77 26.41 -12.04
C VAL A 834 -29.97 26.97 -12.79
N ILE A 835 -30.00 28.28 -13.04
CA ILE A 835 -31.09 28.93 -13.76
C ILE A 835 -30.57 29.37 -15.13
N ILE A 836 -31.34 29.08 -16.17
CA ILE A 836 -31.10 29.63 -17.51
C ILE A 836 -31.82 30.97 -17.62
N LEU A 837 -31.05 32.05 -17.66
CA LEU A 837 -31.52 33.42 -17.83
C LEU A 837 -31.45 33.83 -19.30
N LYS A 838 -32.18 34.88 -19.67
CA LYS A 838 -32.06 35.53 -20.97
C LYS A 838 -31.31 36.84 -20.88
N GLY A 839 -30.27 36.96 -21.70
CA GLY A 839 -29.63 38.24 -22.00
C GLY A 839 -30.57 39.16 -22.79
N ALA A 840 -30.19 40.43 -22.93
CA ALA A 840 -30.96 41.41 -23.71
C ALA A 840 -31.04 41.05 -25.22
N ASP A 841 -30.17 40.18 -25.70
CA ASP A 841 -30.08 39.64 -27.07
C ASP A 841 -30.66 38.21 -27.20
N ASP A 842 -31.55 37.81 -26.29
CA ASP A 842 -32.13 36.45 -26.19
C ASP A 842 -31.10 35.31 -25.99
N ARG A 843 -29.86 35.65 -25.66
CA ARG A 843 -28.81 34.67 -25.40
C ARG A 843 -29.06 33.93 -24.07
N PRO A 844 -28.92 32.60 -24.04
CA PRO A 844 -28.98 31.87 -22.78
C PRO A 844 -27.74 32.16 -21.94
N LEU A 845 -27.98 32.66 -20.74
CA LEU A 845 -27.01 32.85 -19.67
C LEU A 845 -27.32 31.84 -18.56
N PHE A 846 -26.30 31.44 -17.81
CA PHE A 846 -26.42 30.49 -16.72
C PHE A 846 -26.06 31.21 -15.43
N ALA A 847 -27.01 31.29 -14.51
CA ALA A 847 -26.75 31.67 -13.14
C ALA A 847 -26.53 30.39 -12.33
N VAL A 848 -25.32 30.21 -11.82
CA VAL A 848 -24.89 28.97 -11.18
C VAL A 848 -24.54 29.25 -9.72
N PRO A 849 -25.21 28.58 -8.77
CA PRO A 849 -24.81 28.65 -7.36
C PRO A 849 -23.51 27.88 -7.14
N SER A 850 -22.57 28.48 -6.41
CA SER A 850 -21.26 27.92 -6.07
C SER A 850 -20.92 28.24 -4.62
N GLY A 851 -21.36 27.38 -3.70
CA GLY A 851 -21.23 27.61 -2.26
C GLY A 851 -21.98 28.86 -1.82
N ASP A 852 -21.23 29.81 -1.23
CA ASP A 852 -21.72 31.10 -0.76
C ASP A 852 -21.71 32.20 -1.84
N MET A 853 -21.28 31.84 -3.06
CA MET A 853 -21.23 32.74 -4.22
C MET A 853 -22.21 32.26 -5.32
N VAL A 854 -22.52 33.16 -6.26
CA VAL A 854 -23.18 32.85 -7.52
C VAL A 854 -22.30 33.41 -8.63
N TYR A 855 -22.09 32.63 -9.69
CA TYR A 855 -21.51 33.14 -10.92
C TYR A 855 -22.51 33.14 -12.07
N VAL A 856 -22.45 34.16 -12.91
CA VAL A 856 -23.37 34.34 -14.04
C VAL A 856 -22.59 34.59 -15.30
N GLY A 857 -22.92 33.85 -16.36
CA GLY A 857 -22.32 34.04 -17.67
C GLY A 857 -22.90 33.10 -18.73
N THR A 858 -22.45 33.14 -19.98
CA THR A 858 -21.26 33.85 -20.46
C THR A 858 -21.61 34.74 -21.64
N THR A 859 -20.87 35.83 -21.77
CA THR A 859 -20.86 36.65 -23.00
C THR A 859 -20.11 35.92 -24.12
N ASP A 860 -20.12 36.49 -25.31
CA ASP A 860 -19.48 35.94 -26.51
C ASP A 860 -19.30 37.10 -27.49
N GLN A 861 -18.10 37.66 -27.53
CA GLN A 861 -17.69 38.79 -28.35
C GLN A 861 -16.39 38.48 -29.08
N ASP A 862 -16.23 38.95 -30.32
CA ASP A 862 -14.95 38.85 -31.02
C ASP A 862 -13.85 39.58 -30.23
N TYR A 863 -12.68 38.96 -30.08
CA TYR A 863 -11.58 39.54 -29.33
C TYR A 863 -10.34 39.71 -30.20
N ARG A 864 -9.80 40.93 -30.21
CA ARG A 864 -8.58 41.32 -30.96
C ARG A 864 -7.49 41.91 -30.07
N GLY A 865 -7.71 41.95 -28.76
CA GLY A 865 -6.76 42.48 -27.79
C GLY A 865 -5.62 41.50 -27.49
N ASN A 866 -4.81 41.86 -26.50
CA ASN A 866 -3.70 41.02 -26.05
C ASN A 866 -4.24 39.76 -25.32
N LEU A 867 -3.96 38.58 -25.88
CA LEU A 867 -4.41 37.30 -25.34
C LEU A 867 -3.85 37.00 -23.94
N ASP A 868 -2.78 37.67 -23.52
CA ASP A 868 -2.17 37.50 -22.20
C ASP A 868 -2.76 38.45 -21.13
N GLU A 869 -3.60 39.42 -21.53
CA GLU A 869 -4.13 40.50 -20.68
C GLU A 869 -5.67 40.63 -20.77
N VAL A 870 -6.35 39.49 -20.70
CA VAL A 870 -7.81 39.43 -20.86
C VAL A 870 -8.52 39.70 -19.53
N HIS A 871 -9.44 40.68 -19.53
CA HIS A 871 -10.28 41.05 -18.40
C HIS A 871 -11.69 41.46 -18.86
N ALA A 872 -12.60 41.57 -17.88
CA ALA A 872 -13.97 42.01 -18.10
C ALA A 872 -14.05 43.54 -18.19
N GLU A 873 -14.81 44.04 -19.15
CA GLU A 873 -15.10 45.47 -19.30
C GLU A 873 -16.37 45.87 -18.51
N PRO A 874 -16.51 47.14 -18.09
CA PRO A 874 -17.68 47.60 -17.32
C PRO A 874 -19.04 47.32 -17.98
N ASP A 875 -19.16 47.52 -19.30
CA ASP A 875 -20.38 47.30 -20.07
C ASP A 875 -20.77 45.82 -20.16
N GLU A 876 -19.79 44.92 -20.24
CA GLU A 876 -20.02 43.48 -20.20
C GLU A 876 -20.55 43.02 -18.83
N VAL A 877 -20.03 43.61 -17.75
CA VAL A 877 -20.49 43.32 -16.39
C VAL A 877 -21.91 43.83 -16.18
N GLU A 878 -22.20 45.06 -16.61
CA GLU A 878 -23.54 45.65 -16.54
C GLU A 878 -24.57 44.83 -17.31
N TYR A 879 -24.23 44.33 -18.50
CA TYR A 879 -25.09 43.42 -19.27
C TYR A 879 -25.49 42.17 -18.47
N LEU A 880 -24.57 41.57 -17.69
CA LEU A 880 -24.86 40.40 -16.88
C LEU A 880 -25.63 40.74 -15.60
N VAL A 881 -25.32 41.86 -14.95
CA VAL A 881 -26.06 42.37 -13.78
C VAL A 881 -27.52 42.65 -14.15
N ASP A 882 -27.74 43.27 -15.31
CA ASP A 882 -29.08 43.55 -15.83
C ASP A 882 -29.86 42.27 -16.08
N ALA A 883 -29.23 41.23 -16.65
CA ALA A 883 -29.89 39.95 -16.87
C ALA A 883 -30.33 39.29 -15.55
N VAL A 884 -29.51 39.41 -14.49
CA VAL A 884 -29.88 38.93 -13.15
C VAL A 884 -31.07 39.71 -12.59
N ASN A 885 -31.02 41.05 -12.65
CA ASN A 885 -32.06 41.91 -12.10
C ASN A 885 -33.39 41.78 -12.82
N ARG A 886 -33.39 41.51 -14.14
CA ARG A 886 -34.60 41.22 -14.92
C ARG A 886 -35.21 39.84 -14.65
N SER A 887 -34.50 38.95 -13.96
CA SER A 887 -34.96 37.56 -13.79
C SER A 887 -35.20 37.18 -12.33
N ILE A 888 -34.52 37.84 -11.38
CA ILE A 888 -34.49 37.46 -9.96
C ILE A 888 -34.96 38.63 -9.08
N THR A 889 -36.02 38.37 -8.31
CA THR A 889 -36.63 39.29 -7.34
C THR A 889 -35.69 39.66 -6.18
N GLY A 890 -35.99 40.79 -5.50
CA GLY A 890 -35.20 41.35 -4.41
C GLY A 890 -34.46 42.63 -4.82
N PRO A 891 -33.69 43.26 -3.91
CA PRO A 891 -32.94 44.48 -4.21
C PRO A 891 -32.10 44.35 -5.49
N PRO A 892 -32.04 45.38 -6.36
CA PRO A 892 -31.19 45.34 -7.55
C PRO A 892 -29.73 45.10 -7.18
N LEU A 893 -29.12 44.12 -7.84
CA LEU A 893 -27.67 43.91 -7.80
C LEU A 893 -27.02 45.09 -8.51
N THR A 894 -25.98 45.67 -7.93
CA THR A 894 -25.20 46.75 -8.53
C THR A 894 -23.80 46.28 -8.92
N ARG A 895 -23.13 47.01 -9.80
CA ARG A 895 -21.79 46.66 -10.30
C ARG A 895 -20.74 46.59 -9.18
N ASP A 896 -20.82 47.48 -8.19
CA ASP A 896 -19.95 47.53 -7.01
C ASP A 896 -20.15 46.34 -6.04
N GLN A 897 -21.25 45.59 -6.19
CA GLN A 897 -21.52 44.38 -5.43
C GLN A 897 -21.00 43.11 -6.12
N VAL A 898 -20.47 43.21 -7.34
CA VAL A 898 -19.77 42.12 -8.02
C VAL A 898 -18.39 41.99 -7.38
N ALA A 899 -18.13 40.85 -6.74
CA ALA A 899 -16.88 40.59 -6.04
C ALA A 899 -15.69 40.49 -7.00
N ILE A 900 -15.88 39.78 -8.11
CA ILE A 900 -14.84 39.54 -9.12
C ILE A 900 -15.49 39.11 -10.45
N ALA A 901 -14.80 39.30 -11.57
CA ALA A 901 -15.20 38.77 -12.87
C ALA A 901 -14.01 38.13 -13.59
N TRP A 902 -14.21 36.91 -14.11
CA TRP A 902 -13.19 36.25 -14.93
C TRP A 902 -13.54 36.32 -16.41
N ALA A 903 -12.51 36.45 -17.26
CA ALA A 903 -12.64 36.54 -18.69
C ALA A 903 -11.81 35.46 -19.41
N GLY A 904 -12.47 34.60 -20.17
CA GLY A 904 -11.86 33.54 -20.97
C GLY A 904 -11.98 33.82 -22.47
N VAL A 905 -11.02 33.34 -23.27
CA VAL A 905 -11.06 33.47 -24.73
C VAL A 905 -11.10 32.10 -25.37
N ARG A 906 -12.04 31.88 -26.29
CA ARG A 906 -12.23 30.63 -27.01
C ARG A 906 -11.48 30.64 -28.34
N PRO A 907 -10.79 29.54 -28.69
CA PRO A 907 -10.16 29.37 -30.00
C PRO A 907 -11.19 28.86 -31.04
N LEU A 908 -12.04 29.75 -31.57
CA LEU A 908 -12.98 29.34 -32.63
C LEU A 908 -12.24 29.15 -33.96
N VAL A 909 -12.54 28.10 -34.71
CA VAL A 909 -11.88 27.80 -35.99
C VAL A 909 -12.60 28.52 -37.13
N ALA A 910 -11.88 29.32 -37.92
CA ALA A 910 -12.47 30.02 -39.06
C ALA A 910 -12.86 29.01 -40.16
N SER A 911 -14.14 28.94 -40.52
CA SER A 911 -14.58 28.14 -41.66
C SER A 911 -14.23 28.86 -42.97
N GLY A 912 -13.63 28.14 -43.92
CA GLY A 912 -13.24 28.69 -45.22
C GLY A 912 -14.40 29.02 -46.18
N LYS A 913 -15.64 29.24 -45.70
CA LYS A 913 -16.81 29.57 -46.53
C LYS A 913 -17.56 30.80 -45.97
N SER A 914 -17.54 31.88 -46.76
CA SER A 914 -18.39 33.08 -46.72
C SER A 914 -18.79 33.68 -45.36
N GLY A 915 -18.21 34.84 -45.03
CA GLY A 915 -18.75 36.06 -44.39
C GLY A 915 -19.96 36.13 -43.43
N GLN A 916 -20.67 35.05 -43.09
CA GLN A 916 -21.77 35.03 -42.13
C GLN A 916 -21.35 34.31 -40.85
N THR A 917 -21.61 34.93 -39.71
CA THR A 917 -21.30 34.47 -38.34
C THR A 917 -21.97 33.16 -37.93
N LYS A 918 -22.84 32.58 -38.76
CA LYS A 918 -23.60 31.36 -38.45
C LYS A 918 -22.89 30.04 -38.81
N ASP A 919 -21.85 30.06 -39.64
CA ASP A 919 -21.20 28.84 -40.17
C ASP A 919 -19.78 28.61 -39.63
N ILE A 920 -19.50 28.94 -38.37
CA ILE A 920 -18.24 28.55 -37.71
C ILE A 920 -18.37 27.07 -37.30
N SER A 921 -17.50 26.19 -37.82
CA SER A 921 -17.46 24.78 -37.41
C SER A 921 -17.17 24.71 -35.91
N ARG A 922 -18.06 24.08 -35.15
CA ARG A 922 -17.95 23.90 -33.69
C ARG A 922 -17.33 22.55 -33.32
N GLU A 923 -16.88 21.79 -34.31
CA GLU A 923 -16.03 20.62 -34.15
C GLU A 923 -14.58 21.06 -33.90
N HIS A 924 -13.78 20.22 -33.24
CA HIS A 924 -12.35 20.44 -33.14
C HIS A 924 -11.67 20.14 -34.48
N ASP A 925 -10.59 20.85 -34.75
CA ASP A 925 -9.78 20.71 -35.96
C ASP A 925 -8.40 20.18 -35.59
N ILE A 926 -7.98 19.10 -36.25
CA ILE A 926 -6.66 18.47 -36.07
C ILE A 926 -5.92 18.53 -37.40
N ARG A 927 -4.77 19.19 -37.43
CA ARG A 927 -3.94 19.36 -38.64
C ARG A 927 -2.54 18.85 -38.39
N VAL A 928 -2.01 18.13 -39.38
CA VAL A 928 -0.59 17.78 -39.43
C VAL A 928 0.12 18.79 -40.33
N GLU A 929 1.11 19.47 -39.78
CA GLU A 929 1.89 20.55 -40.38
C GLU A 929 3.39 20.20 -40.24
N ALA A 930 4.24 20.70 -41.16
CA ALA A 930 5.69 20.49 -41.13
C ALA A 930 6.14 19.03 -40.88
N ASP A 931 5.39 18.06 -41.43
CA ASP A 931 5.55 16.59 -41.31
C ASP A 931 5.49 15.98 -39.88
N ARG A 932 5.66 16.79 -38.82
CA ARG A 932 5.80 16.30 -37.42
C ARG A 932 5.08 17.16 -36.37
N LEU A 933 4.46 18.28 -36.77
CA LEU A 933 3.67 19.14 -35.89
C LEU A 933 2.18 18.79 -36.03
N VAL A 934 1.55 18.35 -34.95
CA VAL A 934 0.10 18.12 -34.88
C VAL A 934 -0.55 19.28 -34.12
N THR A 935 -1.25 20.16 -34.82
CA THR A 935 -2.02 21.23 -34.17
C THR A 935 -3.44 20.76 -33.91
N VAL A 936 -3.87 20.81 -32.63
CA VAL A 936 -5.26 20.59 -32.22
C VAL A 936 -5.87 21.92 -31.75
N SER A 937 -7.01 22.29 -32.31
CA SER A 937 -7.68 23.56 -32.04
C SER A 937 -9.20 23.41 -31.95
N GLY A 938 -9.85 24.32 -31.21
CA GLY A 938 -11.28 24.26 -30.95
C GLY A 938 -11.65 23.20 -29.90
N GLY A 939 -12.87 22.66 -30.00
CA GLY A 939 -13.35 21.60 -29.12
C GLY A 939 -14.07 22.06 -27.85
N LYS A 940 -14.49 21.08 -27.04
CA LYS A 940 -15.23 21.30 -25.79
C LYS A 940 -14.48 20.69 -24.62
N LEU A 941 -14.67 21.28 -23.43
CA LEU A 941 -14.25 20.66 -22.17
C LEU A 941 -14.84 19.24 -22.03
N THR A 942 -16.11 19.03 -22.44
CA THR A 942 -16.77 17.71 -22.37
C THR A 942 -16.07 16.62 -23.19
N THR A 943 -15.59 16.92 -24.40
CA THR A 943 -15.14 15.89 -25.36
C THR A 943 -13.61 15.72 -25.40
N PHE A 944 -12.90 16.24 -24.41
CA PHE A 944 -11.44 16.34 -24.44
C PHE A 944 -10.72 15.00 -24.62
N ARG A 945 -11.25 13.89 -24.08
CA ARG A 945 -10.61 12.58 -24.19
C ARG A 945 -10.68 12.03 -25.61
N ILE A 946 -11.79 12.24 -26.29
CA ILE A 946 -11.95 11.86 -27.70
C ILE A 946 -10.99 12.68 -28.57
N MET A 947 -10.92 13.99 -28.34
CA MET A 947 -9.99 14.87 -29.05
C MET A 947 -8.53 14.45 -28.82
N ALA A 948 -8.18 14.10 -27.58
CA ALA A 948 -6.87 13.60 -27.24
C ALA A 948 -6.54 12.29 -27.96
N ALA A 949 -7.44 11.30 -27.91
CA ALA A 949 -7.24 10.02 -28.56
C ALA A 949 -7.00 10.17 -30.07
N GLN A 950 -7.81 10.99 -30.74
CA GLN A 950 -7.66 11.28 -32.17
C GLN A 950 -6.36 12.02 -32.49
N THR A 951 -5.95 12.95 -31.62
CA THR A 951 -4.67 13.67 -31.78
C THR A 951 -3.49 12.70 -31.64
N VAL A 952 -3.54 11.78 -30.68
CA VAL A 952 -2.51 10.76 -30.48
C VAL A 952 -2.51 9.74 -31.62
N ASP A 953 -3.65 9.44 -32.24
CA ASP A 953 -3.69 8.59 -33.43
C ASP A 953 -2.86 9.19 -34.58
N HIS A 954 -2.94 10.51 -34.81
CA HIS A 954 -2.09 11.21 -35.77
C HIS A 954 -0.61 11.20 -35.36
N VAL A 955 -0.29 11.34 -34.07
CA VAL A 955 1.08 11.19 -33.57
C VAL A 955 1.60 9.78 -33.86
N CYS A 956 0.82 8.73 -33.59
CA CYS A 956 1.20 7.35 -33.86
C CYS A 956 1.44 7.10 -35.36
N GLN A 957 0.70 7.76 -36.25
CA GLN A 957 0.95 7.72 -37.70
C GLN A 957 2.32 8.33 -38.05
N ILE A 958 2.65 9.50 -37.51
CA ILE A 958 3.95 10.18 -37.70
C ILE A 958 5.10 9.30 -37.18
N LEU A 959 4.91 8.66 -36.01
CA LEU A 959 5.90 7.80 -35.37
C LEU A 959 5.97 6.39 -35.95
N LYS A 960 5.07 6.03 -36.87
CA LYS A 960 4.91 4.65 -37.41
C LYS A 960 4.66 3.60 -36.33
N LYS A 961 3.92 3.96 -35.26
CA LYS A 961 3.51 3.10 -34.15
C LYS A 961 1.98 2.88 -34.18
N THR A 962 1.45 2.45 -35.31
CA THR A 962 -0.01 2.35 -35.56
C THR A 962 -0.65 1.10 -34.96
N ASP A 963 0.15 0.19 -34.41
CA ASP A 963 -0.25 -1.03 -33.72
C ASP A 963 -0.59 -0.80 -32.23
N LEU A 964 -0.28 0.38 -31.68
CA LEU A 964 -0.63 0.74 -30.31
C LEU A 964 -2.15 0.90 -30.17
N PRO A 965 -2.81 0.16 -29.25
CA PRO A 965 -4.25 0.26 -29.06
C PRO A 965 -4.65 1.63 -28.47
N PRO A 966 -5.91 2.05 -28.63
CA PRO A 966 -6.43 3.23 -27.96
C PRO A 966 -6.30 3.11 -26.43
N ALA A 967 -5.95 4.21 -25.75
CA ALA A 967 -5.81 4.20 -24.31
C ALA A 967 -7.18 4.02 -23.61
N PRO A 968 -7.29 3.18 -22.55
CA PRO A 968 -8.54 2.93 -21.83
C PRO A 968 -8.87 4.06 -20.83
N THR A 969 -8.78 5.32 -21.27
CA THR A 969 -8.94 6.51 -20.39
C THR A 969 -10.35 6.61 -19.79
N ASP A 970 -11.35 5.91 -20.31
CA ASP A 970 -12.72 5.90 -19.76
C ASP A 970 -12.88 4.95 -18.58
N LEU A 971 -11.92 4.05 -18.37
CA LEU A 971 -11.95 3.04 -17.30
C LEU A 971 -11.08 3.43 -16.09
N LEU A 972 -10.26 4.48 -16.22
CA LEU A 972 -9.29 4.88 -15.21
C LEU A 972 -9.78 6.10 -14.44
N HIS A 973 -9.93 5.96 -13.13
CA HIS A 973 -10.42 7.05 -12.29
C HIS A 973 -9.37 8.16 -12.13
N LEU A 974 -9.80 9.40 -12.30
CA LEU A 974 -9.07 10.59 -11.92
C LEU A 974 -9.21 10.80 -10.40
N GLY A 975 -8.18 11.35 -9.76
CA GLY A 975 -8.20 11.54 -8.30
C GLY A 975 -8.12 10.26 -7.46
N GLN A 976 -7.71 9.10 -8.03
CA GLN A 976 -7.53 7.88 -7.23
C GLN A 976 -6.62 8.14 -6.01
N PRO A 977 -6.97 7.57 -4.84
CA PRO A 977 -6.22 7.80 -3.62
C PRO A 977 -4.89 7.06 -3.71
N ARG A 978 -3.94 7.49 -2.88
CA ARG A 978 -2.95 6.57 -2.33
C ARG A 978 -3.75 5.56 -1.51
N ALA A 979 -3.64 4.25 -1.72
CA ALA A 979 -4.50 3.28 -1.03
C ALA A 979 -4.51 3.53 0.49
N VAL A 980 -5.64 4.01 1.02
CA VAL A 980 -5.87 4.17 2.47
C VAL A 980 -6.93 3.17 2.88
N PRO A 981 -6.71 2.37 3.94
CA PRO A 981 -7.72 1.46 4.47
C PRO A 981 -8.98 2.21 4.87
N GLU A 982 -10.13 1.59 4.63
CA GLU A 982 -11.40 2.13 5.09
C GLU A 982 -11.48 2.12 6.63
N LYS A 983 -11.88 3.28 7.17
CA LYS A 983 -12.12 3.66 8.58
C LYS A 983 -10.88 3.94 9.43
N GLN A 984 -10.62 5.23 9.69
CA GLN A 984 -10.15 5.72 11.00
C GLN A 984 -10.29 7.25 11.18
N ASP A 985 -10.89 7.59 12.33
CA ASP A 985 -10.93 8.85 13.12
C ASP A 985 -11.23 10.22 12.43
N PRO A 986 -12.47 10.74 12.52
CA PRO A 986 -12.85 12.08 12.03
C PRO A 986 -12.38 13.26 12.90
N ASP A 987 -11.75 13.03 14.06
CA ASP A 987 -11.85 14.00 15.18
C ASP A 987 -10.81 15.16 15.20
N ARG A 988 -10.12 15.48 14.09
CA ARG A 988 -9.12 16.59 14.09
C ARG A 988 -9.43 17.78 13.19
N LEU A 989 -10.21 17.60 12.13
CA LEU A 989 -10.68 18.73 11.30
C LEU A 989 -12.18 18.93 11.52
N PRO A 990 -12.69 20.17 11.50
CA PRO A 990 -14.13 20.41 11.56
C PRO A 990 -14.87 19.63 10.45
N GLY A 991 -16.04 19.05 10.75
CA GLY A 991 -16.78 18.22 9.79
C GLY A 991 -17.03 18.89 8.43
N ARG A 992 -17.34 20.19 8.44
CA ARG A 992 -17.52 21.01 7.23
C ARG A 992 -16.25 21.09 6.36
N ALA A 993 -15.06 21.10 6.96
CA ALA A 993 -13.80 21.10 6.22
C ALA A 993 -13.56 19.75 5.54
N VAL A 994 -13.85 18.64 6.22
CA VAL A 994 -13.69 17.28 5.66
C VAL A 994 -14.63 17.05 4.48
N GLU A 995 -15.89 17.48 4.58
CA GLU A 995 -16.86 17.38 3.48
C GLU A 995 -16.40 18.16 2.25
N ARG A 996 -15.97 19.42 2.44
CA ARG A 996 -15.40 20.24 1.37
C ARG A 996 -14.19 19.58 0.71
N LEU A 997 -13.28 19.02 1.52
CA LEU A 997 -12.13 18.31 0.99
C LEU A 997 -12.55 17.08 0.18
N ARG A 998 -13.51 16.28 0.66
CA ARG A 998 -14.04 15.11 -0.07
C ARG A 998 -14.68 15.50 -1.39
N ASP A 999 -15.44 16.59 -1.41
CA ASP A 999 -16.06 17.08 -2.62
C ASP A 999 -15.02 17.55 -3.65
N LYS A 1000 -13.94 18.17 -3.19
CA LYS A 1000 -12.95 18.77 -4.08
C LYS A 1000 -11.82 17.83 -4.50
N TYR A 1001 -11.28 17.07 -3.56
CA TYR A 1001 -10.12 16.19 -3.73
C TYR A 1001 -10.54 14.73 -3.90
N GLY A 1002 -11.81 14.40 -3.64
CA GLY A 1002 -12.30 13.03 -3.73
C GLY A 1002 -11.49 12.11 -2.83
N PRO A 1003 -11.03 10.96 -3.34
CA PRO A 1003 -10.18 10.05 -2.58
C PRO A 1003 -8.84 10.64 -2.10
N GLN A 1004 -8.31 11.69 -2.74
CA GLN A 1004 -7.06 12.34 -2.30
C GLN A 1004 -7.21 13.12 -0.98
N THR A 1005 -8.43 13.31 -0.49
CA THR A 1005 -8.70 13.90 0.82
C THR A 1005 -7.91 13.22 1.92
N GLU A 1006 -7.74 11.90 1.84
CA GLU A 1006 -7.00 11.14 2.84
C GLU A 1006 -5.54 11.60 2.96
N ASN A 1007 -4.90 12.03 1.86
CA ASN A 1007 -3.54 12.58 1.92
C ASN A 1007 -3.50 13.91 2.69
N ILE A 1008 -4.54 14.73 2.58
CA ILE A 1008 -4.66 16.00 3.30
C ILE A 1008 -4.95 15.73 4.79
N LEU A 1009 -5.82 14.75 5.08
CA LEU A 1009 -6.09 14.31 6.45
C LEU A 1009 -4.83 13.74 7.13
N LEU A 1010 -3.97 13.03 6.37
CA LEU A 1010 -2.66 12.59 6.84
C LEU A 1010 -1.75 13.77 7.20
N LEU A 1011 -1.67 14.81 6.37
CA LEU A 1011 -0.92 16.03 6.68
C LEU A 1011 -1.49 16.72 7.94
N ALA A 1012 -2.81 16.75 8.08
CA ALA A 1012 -3.50 17.29 9.25
C ALA A 1012 -3.31 16.47 10.54
N ARG A 1013 -2.58 15.35 10.51
CA ARG A 1013 -2.13 14.68 11.75
C ARG A 1013 -1.11 15.52 12.51
N SER A 1014 -0.38 16.41 11.84
CA SER A 1014 0.46 17.41 12.51
C SER A 1014 -0.43 18.51 13.10
N PRO A 1015 -0.33 18.81 14.42
CA PRO A 1015 -1.10 19.90 15.03
C PRO A 1015 -0.87 21.26 14.34
N LEU A 1016 0.34 21.49 13.82
CA LEU A 1016 0.69 22.71 13.09
C LEU A 1016 -0.05 22.80 11.75
N LEU A 1017 -0.27 21.67 11.06
CA LEU A 1017 -0.94 21.65 9.77
C LEU A 1017 -2.47 21.48 9.90
N ALA A 1018 -2.96 20.99 11.04
CA ALA A 1018 -4.38 20.92 11.36
C ALA A 1018 -5.01 22.30 11.58
N SER A 1019 -4.21 23.36 11.76
CA SER A 1019 -4.72 24.70 12.05
C SER A 1019 -5.59 25.24 10.91
N THR A 1020 -6.78 25.70 11.26
CA THR A 1020 -7.65 26.47 10.37
C THR A 1020 -7.05 27.85 10.13
N LEU A 1021 -6.75 28.18 8.88
CA LEU A 1021 -6.21 29.48 8.47
C LEU A 1021 -7.31 30.53 8.27
N ASP A 1022 -8.49 30.05 7.87
CA ASP A 1022 -9.68 30.85 7.61
C ASP A 1022 -10.90 30.02 7.99
N THR A 1023 -11.62 30.51 9.00
CA THR A 1023 -12.80 29.86 9.58
C THR A 1023 -14.02 29.94 8.69
N GLU A 1024 -14.10 30.94 7.81
CA GLU A 1024 -15.25 31.14 6.92
C GLU A 1024 -15.20 30.13 5.77
N THR A 1025 -14.01 29.92 5.19
CA THR A 1025 -13.79 28.95 4.11
C THR A 1025 -13.47 27.54 4.59
N GLY A 1026 -13.07 27.40 5.86
CA GLY A 1026 -12.57 26.14 6.41
C GLY A 1026 -11.22 25.72 5.80
N LEU A 1027 -10.43 26.67 5.31
CA LEU A 1027 -9.09 26.45 4.77
C LEU A 1027 -8.14 26.02 5.91
N THR A 1028 -7.31 25.02 5.65
CA THR A 1028 -6.33 24.50 6.61
C THR A 1028 -4.90 24.65 6.08
N ALA A 1029 -3.93 24.70 6.99
CA ALA A 1029 -2.51 24.68 6.61
C ALA A 1029 -2.11 23.38 5.88
N ALA A 1030 -2.73 22.25 6.23
CA ALA A 1030 -2.57 20.97 5.54
C ALA A 1030 -2.96 21.04 4.06
N GLU A 1031 -4.07 21.71 3.74
CA GLU A 1031 -4.51 21.87 2.35
C GLU A 1031 -3.55 22.77 1.55
N VAL A 1032 -3.05 23.86 2.16
CA VAL A 1032 -2.03 24.71 1.52
C VAL A 1032 -0.75 23.91 1.25
N CYS A 1033 -0.29 23.12 2.22
CA CYS A 1033 0.87 22.26 2.06
C CYS A 1033 0.67 21.26 0.90
N TRP A 1034 -0.51 20.64 0.83
CA TRP A 1034 -0.86 19.74 -0.27
C TRP A 1034 -0.88 20.44 -1.64
N SER A 1035 -1.37 21.67 -1.72
CA SER A 1035 -1.38 22.44 -2.97
C SER A 1035 0.01 22.63 -3.59
N VAL A 1036 1.06 22.64 -2.76
CA VAL A 1036 2.45 22.72 -3.22
C VAL A 1036 3.02 21.32 -3.44
N GLN A 1037 3.01 20.48 -2.41
CA GLN A 1037 3.72 19.20 -2.39
C GLN A 1037 3.01 18.10 -3.19
N GLY A 1038 1.70 18.20 -3.42
CA GLY A 1038 0.91 17.22 -4.18
C GLY A 1038 0.30 17.75 -5.47
N GLU A 1039 0.41 19.06 -5.74
CA GLU A 1039 -0.25 19.74 -6.87
C GLU A 1039 0.64 20.74 -7.64
N MET A 1040 1.95 20.74 -7.37
CA MET A 1040 2.97 21.52 -8.08
C MET A 1040 2.63 23.02 -8.20
N ALA A 1041 2.03 23.62 -7.16
CA ALA A 1041 1.86 25.07 -7.12
C ALA A 1041 3.23 25.75 -6.95
N MET A 1042 3.61 26.59 -7.91
CA MET A 1042 4.90 27.28 -7.93
C MET A 1042 4.80 28.74 -7.53
N THR A 1043 3.62 29.35 -7.66
CA THR A 1043 3.33 30.76 -7.34
C THR A 1043 2.11 30.89 -6.43
N LEU A 1044 1.96 32.02 -5.74
CA LEU A 1044 0.78 32.26 -4.90
C LEU A 1044 -0.52 32.22 -5.72
N THR A 1045 -0.48 32.75 -6.94
CA THR A 1045 -1.59 32.72 -7.90
C THR A 1045 -2.01 31.30 -8.26
N ASP A 1046 -1.06 30.38 -8.42
CA ASP A 1046 -1.35 28.96 -8.67
C ASP A 1046 -2.21 28.37 -7.56
N ALA A 1047 -1.81 28.61 -6.31
CA ALA A 1047 -2.52 28.12 -5.13
C ALA A 1047 -3.89 28.77 -4.99
N MET A 1048 -3.96 30.10 -4.97
CA MET A 1048 -5.19 30.85 -4.68
C MET A 1048 -6.29 30.63 -5.72
N VAL A 1049 -5.92 30.65 -7.01
CA VAL A 1049 -6.90 30.59 -8.12
C VAL A 1049 -7.29 29.16 -8.46
N ARG A 1050 -6.33 28.24 -8.61
CA ARG A 1050 -6.57 26.93 -9.24
C ARG A 1050 -6.52 25.74 -8.29
N ARG A 1051 -5.77 25.80 -7.18
CA ARG A 1051 -5.73 24.69 -6.19
C ARG A 1051 -6.78 24.92 -5.12
N LEU A 1052 -6.79 26.09 -4.48
CA LEU A 1052 -7.67 26.44 -3.38
C LEU A 1052 -8.99 27.07 -3.87
N GLY A 1053 -8.99 27.73 -5.02
CA GLY A 1053 -10.20 28.30 -5.64
C GLY A 1053 -10.76 29.53 -4.94
N LEU A 1054 -10.07 30.04 -3.91
CA LEU A 1054 -10.55 31.09 -3.01
C LEU A 1054 -10.86 32.39 -3.74
N THR A 1055 -10.11 32.68 -4.82
CA THR A 1055 -10.32 33.87 -5.65
C THR A 1055 -11.74 34.03 -6.16
N TYR A 1056 -12.45 32.91 -6.43
CA TYR A 1056 -13.80 32.92 -6.99
C TYR A 1056 -14.86 32.40 -6.01
N THR A 1057 -14.46 31.95 -4.82
CA THR A 1057 -15.38 31.39 -3.82
C THR A 1057 -15.50 32.24 -2.57
N THR A 1058 -14.75 33.33 -2.43
CA THR A 1058 -14.90 34.27 -1.32
C THR A 1058 -15.27 35.67 -1.80
N PRO A 1059 -16.02 36.45 -0.99
CA PRO A 1059 -16.40 37.82 -1.35
C PRO A 1059 -15.23 38.79 -1.52
N ASP A 1060 -14.11 38.56 -0.82
CA ASP A 1060 -12.92 39.41 -0.85
C ASP A 1060 -11.91 39.01 -1.93
N GLY A 1061 -12.20 37.94 -2.70
CA GLY A 1061 -11.26 37.35 -3.65
C GLY A 1061 -10.06 36.69 -2.96
N GLY A 1062 -10.16 36.37 -1.67
CA GLY A 1062 -9.14 35.70 -0.88
C GLY A 1062 -8.00 36.61 -0.41
N ARG A 1063 -8.19 37.93 -0.42
CA ARG A 1063 -7.20 38.92 0.06
C ARG A 1063 -6.78 38.68 1.50
N GLU A 1064 -7.70 38.31 2.38
CA GLU A 1064 -7.38 38.04 3.79
C GLU A 1064 -6.58 36.75 3.98
N SER A 1065 -6.83 35.74 3.14
CA SER A 1065 -6.16 34.44 3.20
C SER A 1065 -4.81 34.43 2.47
N ALA A 1066 -4.61 35.29 1.46
CA ALA A 1066 -3.41 35.32 0.63
C ALA A 1066 -2.09 35.45 1.42
N PRO A 1067 -1.93 36.37 2.39
CA PRO A 1067 -0.70 36.46 3.21
C PRO A 1067 -0.42 35.19 4.02
N LYS A 1068 -1.45 34.52 4.53
CA LYS A 1068 -1.33 33.29 5.32
C LYS A 1068 -0.90 32.11 4.44
N VAL A 1069 -1.51 31.98 3.26
CA VAL A 1069 -1.14 30.99 2.24
C VAL A 1069 0.29 31.21 1.76
N ALA A 1070 0.63 32.45 1.39
CA ALA A 1070 1.96 32.82 0.93
C ALA A 1070 3.05 32.51 1.97
N ARG A 1071 2.77 32.69 3.26
CA ARG A 1071 3.74 32.41 4.33
C ARG A 1071 4.06 30.92 4.44
N ILE A 1072 3.05 30.06 4.28
CA ILE A 1072 3.25 28.60 4.27
C ILE A 1072 3.99 28.19 3.01
N MET A 1073 3.58 28.71 1.84
CA MET A 1073 4.27 28.45 0.57
C MET A 1073 5.73 28.88 0.62
N ALA A 1074 6.04 30.04 1.20
CA ALA A 1074 7.41 30.52 1.38
C ALA A 1074 8.27 29.53 2.18
N GLY A 1075 7.74 28.97 3.27
CA GLY A 1075 8.44 27.96 4.06
C GLY A 1075 8.70 26.66 3.29
N ILE A 1076 7.84 26.31 2.34
CA ILE A 1076 7.96 25.08 1.54
C ILE A 1076 8.87 25.26 0.31
N LEU A 1077 8.72 26.38 -0.39
CA LEU A 1077 9.43 26.71 -1.62
C LEU A 1077 10.76 27.43 -1.38
N GLY A 1078 11.04 27.81 -0.14
CA GLY A 1078 12.26 28.54 0.23
C GLY A 1078 12.26 29.99 -0.25
N TRP A 1079 11.10 30.65 -0.30
CA TRP A 1079 11.04 32.07 -0.65
C TRP A 1079 11.64 32.92 0.45
N ASP A 1080 12.51 33.85 0.07
CA ASP A 1080 12.93 34.93 0.95
C ASP A 1080 11.84 36.01 1.07
N GLU A 1081 12.12 37.05 1.84
CA GLU A 1081 11.18 38.13 2.10
C GLU A 1081 10.92 39.00 0.85
N GLU A 1082 11.86 39.05 -0.11
CA GLU A 1082 11.68 39.78 -1.38
C GLU A 1082 10.70 39.01 -2.28
N GLU A 1083 10.94 37.71 -2.49
CA GLU A 1083 10.07 36.86 -3.29
C GLU A 1083 8.68 36.73 -2.63
N PHE A 1084 8.59 36.64 -1.30
CA PHE A 1084 7.31 36.69 -0.58
C PHE A 1084 6.48 37.93 -0.93
N ARG A 1085 7.09 39.13 -0.91
CA ARG A 1085 6.40 40.38 -1.26
C ARG A 1085 6.04 40.44 -2.74
N LYS A 1086 6.91 39.95 -3.62
CA LYS A 1086 6.66 39.88 -5.06
C LYS A 1086 5.47 38.97 -5.37
N GLN A 1087 5.37 37.82 -4.72
CA GLN A 1087 4.24 36.89 -4.88
C GLN A 1087 2.92 37.52 -4.40
N LEU A 1088 2.94 38.28 -3.30
CA LEU A 1088 1.77 39.05 -2.87
C LEU A 1088 1.39 40.17 -3.84
N ALA A 1089 2.37 40.93 -4.34
CA ALA A 1089 2.14 41.98 -5.32
C ALA A 1089 1.56 41.42 -6.63
N ALA A 1090 2.08 40.30 -7.12
CA ALA A 1090 1.56 39.63 -8.32
C ALA A 1090 0.12 39.14 -8.14
N TYR A 1091 -0.22 38.61 -6.96
CA TYR A 1091 -1.60 38.22 -6.66
C TYR A 1091 -2.53 39.44 -6.54
N GLN A 1092 -2.05 40.53 -5.94
CA GLN A 1092 -2.79 41.79 -5.85
C GLN A 1092 -3.07 42.37 -7.24
N GLU A 1093 -2.09 42.37 -8.13
CA GLU A 1093 -2.23 42.82 -9.52
C GLU A 1093 -3.26 41.98 -10.29
N LEU A 1094 -3.25 40.66 -10.09
CA LEU A 1094 -4.30 39.79 -10.64
C LEU A 1094 -5.69 40.22 -10.15
N LEU A 1095 -5.86 40.44 -8.86
CA LEU A 1095 -7.15 40.84 -8.32
C LEU A 1095 -7.59 42.19 -8.88
N GLU A 1096 -6.68 43.16 -9.00
CA GLU A 1096 -6.97 44.45 -9.61
C GLU A 1096 -7.43 44.32 -11.05
N ARG A 1097 -6.82 43.40 -11.82
CA ARG A 1097 -7.23 43.08 -13.19
C ARG A 1097 -8.62 42.44 -13.25
N GLU A 1098 -8.90 41.47 -12.38
CA GLU A 1098 -10.20 40.79 -12.35
C GLU A 1098 -11.32 41.68 -11.75
N THR A 1099 -10.95 42.81 -11.13
CA THR A 1099 -11.86 43.88 -10.68
C THR A 1099 -11.75 45.17 -11.50
N ALA A 1100 -11.06 45.15 -12.65
CA ALA A 1100 -10.77 46.36 -13.43
C ALA A 1100 -12.05 47.09 -13.87
N PHE A 1101 -13.14 46.35 -14.08
CA PHE A 1101 -14.47 46.87 -14.39
C PHE A 1101 -15.05 47.82 -13.32
N LEU A 1102 -14.49 47.85 -12.10
CA LEU A 1102 -14.89 48.80 -11.06
C LEU A 1102 -14.26 50.20 -11.24
N ARG A 1103 -13.23 50.34 -12.09
CA ARG A 1103 -12.41 51.56 -12.24
C ARG A 1103 -12.83 52.48 -13.38
N GLY A 1104 -13.95 52.22 -14.04
CA GLY A 1104 -14.60 53.11 -15.03
C GLY A 1104 -16.03 53.41 -14.63
#